data_AF-A0A956F6U4-F1
#
_entry.id   AF-A0A956F6U4-F1
#
_cell.length_a   1.000
_cell.length_b   1.000
_cell.length_c   1.000
_cell.angle_alpha   90.00
_cell.angle_beta   90.00
_cell.angle_gamma   90.00
#
_symmetry.space_group_name_H-M   'P 1'
#
loop_
_entity.id
_entity.type
_entity.pdbx_description
1 polymer ?
#
loop_
_entity_poly.entity_id
_entity_poly.type
_entity_poly.pdbx_seq_one_letter_code
_entity_poly.pdbx_strand_id
1 'polypeptide(L)'
;MRPVADLIESLGAKPLRKLVKKMSKDAHFGFSDLKEALDWSTEDATRVVWALHEQGVVDLGAQPALLDQLSEHPELAPAQTLADVLGRMTDPHASNDDSGGEDEDEDDEGYGDEDEGYGDEDEDYGDDDYYDYEDDDGGGEDDEEDEDEEDEEDEEDGEDPYWKDEDEDERDPSLWPSGIDSLVLTVSQREPEPFASREPDFAEPIRLAMAFVHLRQGRSISEELRATLLDHMARWHVNDGLPTELTTIVDGEPTEVKLCEGYDWSQPTPHFDALVEALGGPAAWAQAMLVHAFRKSWRLAARRSRPAVLAASVEQLPRLLVAYDSGASQYREGYEVLVTLRDDPPQALLAAARRVDTKGTEAAVADMFRVAAILAFERAGEPIDPEADELLTLQGVYFEEYGDTRGYVGLEHVHAALRALGPERARAVLERVLGREPYYATYAVPALAVLPEPELIERAVEVVVPFIDHPTGHGVSGWAEVGPAALPALVRAFDALPTPQDDKGVKRRDALRVAILGVLARARQEDPSQGEAEDRFLLPGDGFADQYVFDMALRTLTPLLQRLPEERAARVLQAYVEAGSPHLERGLVLLAARPVPSVLGPAFRALAVGVGGLSEEGRVRSALAGLQSVALERIDEILPHATPPLVRLLTNAWGEHVLSRFADRLPKAESSVQRLQRLAKDLPGPHTRIYVVERDEERDASTSLGRVGDVALGIGEERWPTHGDEAEPMEHVITLDLRQMPHLRGSFEDDVVGVAVFVSSRRDNEAYEPHNDEVAIVRIKESDLELGEHDPRGENSCIALRVTGVDVPAATFGGRDESLAPLRRAIYQLGGRAGGSPLWLQEDEDPGSEFLMQLDESLVDINLGDSGILYLFEDTAFWQCH
;
A
#
# COMPACT_ATOMS: atom_id res chain seq x y z
N MET A 1 -11.99 -20.65 -46.33
CA MET A 1 -13.09 -20.82 -45.36
C MET A 1 -13.59 -22.25 -45.45
N ARG A 2 -13.28 -23.09 -44.45
CA ARG A 2 -14.06 -24.32 -44.23
C ARG A 2 -15.40 -23.88 -43.62
N PRO A 3 -16.55 -24.44 -44.03
CA PRO A 3 -17.80 -24.27 -43.28
C PRO A 3 -17.54 -24.58 -41.80
N VAL A 4 -18.09 -23.80 -40.87
CA VAL A 4 -17.97 -24.08 -39.43
C VAL A 4 -18.47 -25.50 -39.11
N ALA A 5 -19.40 -26.02 -39.90
CA ALA A 5 -19.80 -27.42 -39.89
C ALA A 5 -18.63 -28.40 -40.10
N ASP A 6 -17.72 -28.15 -41.06
CA ASP A 6 -16.53 -28.96 -41.29
C ASP A 6 -15.51 -28.81 -40.14
N LEU A 7 -15.48 -27.65 -39.47
CA LEU A 7 -14.61 -27.43 -38.31
C LEU A 7 -15.11 -28.24 -37.10
N ILE A 8 -16.40 -28.14 -36.80
CA ILE A 8 -17.11 -28.94 -35.78
C ILE A 8 -16.99 -30.44 -36.09
N GLU A 9 -17.10 -30.83 -37.35
CA GLU A 9 -16.96 -32.22 -37.80
C GLU A 9 -15.49 -32.71 -37.72
N SER A 10 -14.51 -31.82 -37.95
CA SER A 10 -13.07 -32.14 -37.86
C SER A 10 -12.54 -32.33 -36.43
N LEU A 11 -13.17 -31.70 -35.43
CA LEU A 11 -12.83 -31.87 -34.01
C LEU A 11 -13.16 -33.26 -33.46
N GLY A 12 -14.06 -33.98 -34.13
CA GLY A 12 -14.64 -35.21 -33.62
C GLY A 12 -15.58 -34.95 -32.44
N ALA A 13 -16.56 -35.85 -32.25
CA ALA A 13 -17.61 -35.65 -31.26
C ALA A 13 -17.14 -35.67 -29.79
N LYS A 14 -15.93 -36.19 -29.50
CA LYS A 14 -15.47 -36.39 -28.11
C LYS A 14 -14.76 -35.16 -27.52
N PRO A 15 -13.79 -34.51 -28.19
CA PRO A 15 -13.18 -33.26 -27.69
C PRO A 15 -14.21 -32.14 -27.60
N LEU A 16 -15.07 -31.99 -28.61
CA LEU A 16 -16.13 -30.99 -28.61
C LEU A 16 -17.12 -31.19 -27.44
N ARG A 17 -17.52 -32.44 -27.15
CA ARG A 17 -18.39 -32.72 -25.99
C ARG A 17 -17.71 -32.45 -24.65
N LYS A 18 -16.40 -32.71 -24.52
CA LYS A 18 -15.64 -32.42 -23.29
C LYS A 18 -15.54 -30.90 -23.08
N LEU A 19 -15.26 -30.16 -24.16
CA LEU A 19 -15.19 -28.70 -24.17
C LEU A 19 -16.54 -28.07 -23.82
N VAL A 20 -17.61 -28.46 -24.52
CA VAL A 20 -18.99 -28.00 -24.25
C VAL A 20 -19.40 -28.29 -22.81
N LYS A 21 -19.07 -29.48 -22.31
CA LYS A 21 -19.37 -29.87 -20.93
C LYS A 21 -18.60 -29.01 -19.91
N LYS A 22 -17.36 -28.61 -20.23
CA LYS A 22 -16.55 -27.72 -19.37
C LYS A 22 -17.11 -26.30 -19.40
N MET A 23 -17.34 -25.73 -20.59
CA MET A 23 -18.00 -24.43 -20.77
C MET A 23 -19.38 -24.31 -20.10
N SER A 24 -20.14 -25.40 -20.03
CA SER A 24 -21.47 -25.41 -19.39
C SER A 24 -21.44 -25.55 -17.87
N LYS A 25 -20.28 -25.89 -17.29
CA LYS A 25 -20.13 -26.22 -15.86
C LYS A 25 -19.21 -25.27 -15.11
N ASP A 26 -18.29 -24.66 -15.83
CA ASP A 26 -17.22 -23.85 -15.27
C ASP A 26 -17.45 -22.41 -15.73
N ALA A 27 -17.96 -21.60 -14.81
CA ALA A 27 -18.24 -20.19 -15.00
C ALA A 27 -16.98 -19.37 -15.34
N HIS A 28 -15.80 -19.92 -15.06
CA HIS A 28 -14.50 -19.31 -15.30
C HIS A 28 -13.79 -19.87 -16.54
N PHE A 29 -14.44 -20.78 -17.28
CA PHE A 29 -13.86 -21.33 -18.49
C PHE A 29 -13.68 -20.22 -19.54
N GLY A 30 -12.45 -19.77 -19.70
CA GLY A 30 -12.11 -18.58 -20.45
C GLY A 30 -11.80 -18.86 -21.93
N PHE A 31 -11.78 -17.79 -22.72
CA PHE A 31 -11.31 -17.83 -24.11
C PHE A 31 -9.89 -18.41 -24.25
N SER A 32 -9.03 -18.20 -23.25
CA SER A 32 -7.67 -18.75 -23.16
C SER A 32 -7.68 -20.27 -23.15
N ASP A 33 -8.56 -20.91 -22.36
CA ASP A 33 -8.68 -22.36 -22.29
C ASP A 33 -9.13 -22.97 -23.63
N LEU A 34 -10.01 -22.26 -24.32
CA LEU A 34 -10.48 -22.61 -25.66
C LEU A 34 -9.35 -22.53 -26.70
N LYS A 35 -8.50 -21.51 -26.61
CA LYS A 35 -7.33 -21.32 -27.48
C LYS A 35 -6.28 -22.40 -27.22
N GLU A 36 -5.98 -22.68 -25.96
CA GLU A 36 -4.96 -23.65 -25.56
C GLU A 36 -5.38 -25.09 -25.85
N ALA A 37 -6.62 -25.45 -25.52
CA ALA A 37 -7.11 -26.82 -25.69
C ALA A 37 -7.16 -27.28 -27.16
N LEU A 38 -7.22 -26.34 -28.11
CA LEU A 38 -7.48 -26.64 -29.52
C LEU A 38 -6.43 -26.07 -30.50
N ASP A 39 -5.40 -25.39 -29.98
CA ASP A 39 -4.38 -24.68 -30.79
C ASP A 39 -5.03 -23.74 -31.82
N TRP A 40 -6.03 -22.99 -31.36
CA TRP A 40 -6.84 -22.13 -32.21
C TRP A 40 -6.37 -20.68 -32.20
N SER A 41 -6.51 -20.03 -33.37
CA SER A 41 -6.44 -18.58 -33.44
C SER A 41 -7.62 -17.96 -32.69
N THR A 42 -7.47 -16.74 -32.16
CA THR A 42 -8.60 -16.00 -31.55
C THR A 42 -9.79 -15.90 -32.52
N GLU A 43 -9.52 -15.66 -33.80
CA GLU A 43 -10.51 -15.55 -34.87
C GLU A 43 -11.33 -16.85 -35.04
N ASP A 44 -10.67 -18.01 -35.02
CA ASP A 44 -11.34 -19.30 -35.17
C ASP A 44 -12.13 -19.67 -33.91
N ALA A 45 -11.59 -19.41 -32.72
CA ALA A 45 -12.30 -19.59 -31.46
C ALA A 45 -13.59 -18.74 -31.42
N THR A 46 -13.51 -17.47 -31.83
CA THR A 46 -14.65 -16.56 -31.91
C THR A 46 -15.76 -17.12 -32.79
N ARG A 47 -15.41 -17.60 -34.00
CA ARG A 47 -16.39 -18.22 -34.93
C ARG A 47 -17.06 -19.45 -34.34
N VAL A 48 -16.30 -20.28 -33.63
CA VAL A 48 -16.85 -21.48 -33.01
C VAL A 48 -17.82 -21.12 -31.91
N VAL A 49 -17.47 -20.18 -31.03
CA VAL A 49 -18.34 -19.78 -29.91
C VAL A 49 -19.68 -19.25 -30.44
N TRP A 50 -19.68 -18.38 -31.46
CA TRP A 50 -20.93 -17.91 -32.09
C TRP A 50 -21.76 -19.07 -32.68
N ALA A 51 -21.13 -20.03 -33.35
CA ALA A 51 -21.83 -21.17 -33.92
C ALA A 51 -22.36 -22.15 -32.85
N LEU A 52 -21.66 -22.31 -31.73
CA LEU A 52 -22.13 -23.09 -30.58
C LEU A 52 -23.34 -22.41 -29.95
N HIS A 53 -23.34 -21.08 -29.86
CA HIS A 53 -24.48 -20.31 -29.39
C HIS A 53 -25.72 -20.50 -30.28
N GLU A 54 -25.57 -20.36 -31.59
CA GLU A 54 -26.68 -20.57 -32.55
C GLU A 54 -27.26 -21.99 -32.52
N GLN A 55 -26.45 -22.98 -32.10
CA GLN A 55 -26.89 -24.36 -31.88
C GLN A 55 -27.51 -24.60 -30.50
N GLY A 56 -27.59 -23.57 -29.64
CA GLY A 56 -28.11 -23.66 -28.28
C GLY A 56 -27.19 -24.44 -27.33
N VAL A 57 -25.90 -24.52 -27.65
CA VAL A 57 -24.91 -25.28 -26.88
C VAL A 57 -24.27 -24.43 -25.78
N VAL A 58 -24.06 -23.13 -26.07
CA VAL A 58 -23.54 -22.12 -25.13
C VAL A 58 -24.60 -21.02 -25.05
N ASP A 59 -24.96 -20.55 -23.85
CA ASP A 59 -25.85 -19.40 -23.72
C ASP A 59 -25.05 -18.13 -23.40
N LEU A 60 -24.69 -17.37 -24.44
CA LEU A 60 -23.95 -16.12 -24.30
C LEU A 60 -24.71 -15.06 -23.48
N GLY A 61 -26.05 -15.16 -23.40
CA GLY A 61 -26.85 -14.23 -22.57
C GLY A 61 -26.67 -14.46 -21.06
N ALA A 62 -26.15 -15.62 -20.67
CA ALA A 62 -25.82 -15.97 -19.30
C ALA A 62 -24.31 -15.93 -19.02
N GLN A 63 -23.49 -15.47 -19.98
CA GLN A 63 -22.02 -15.44 -19.86
C GLN A 63 -21.44 -14.11 -20.36
N PRO A 64 -21.63 -12.98 -19.64
CA PRO A 64 -21.12 -11.67 -20.06
C PRO A 64 -19.60 -11.63 -20.27
N ALA A 65 -18.83 -12.34 -19.43
CA ALA A 65 -17.38 -12.45 -19.57
C ALA A 65 -16.94 -13.06 -20.91
N LEU A 66 -17.70 -14.04 -21.42
CA LEU A 66 -17.42 -14.64 -22.73
C LEU A 66 -17.80 -13.68 -23.87
N LEU A 67 -18.86 -12.88 -23.73
CA LEU A 67 -19.20 -11.83 -24.69
C LEU A 67 -18.12 -10.75 -24.78
N ASP A 68 -17.54 -10.38 -23.64
CA ASP A 68 -16.42 -9.44 -23.56
C ASP A 68 -15.21 -9.94 -24.36
N GLN A 69 -14.84 -11.21 -24.19
CA GLN A 69 -13.76 -11.84 -24.94
C GLN A 69 -14.02 -11.90 -26.47
N LEU A 70 -15.29 -12.02 -26.88
CA LEU A 70 -15.65 -12.01 -28.30
C LEU A 70 -15.47 -10.62 -28.96
N SER A 71 -15.24 -9.56 -28.17
CA SER A 71 -14.96 -8.22 -28.69
C SER A 71 -13.61 -8.08 -29.38
N GLU A 72 -12.70 -9.07 -29.26
CA GLU A 72 -11.44 -9.09 -30.02
C GLU A 72 -11.67 -9.18 -31.54
N HIS A 73 -12.81 -9.73 -31.98
CA HIS A 73 -13.17 -9.93 -33.39
C HIS A 73 -14.64 -9.57 -33.68
N PRO A 74 -15.02 -8.29 -33.53
CA PRO A 74 -16.41 -7.86 -33.69
C PRO A 74 -16.92 -8.03 -35.12
N GLU A 75 -16.02 -8.10 -36.11
CA GLU A 75 -16.37 -8.37 -37.50
C GLU A 75 -16.98 -9.75 -37.72
N LEU A 76 -16.74 -10.71 -36.80
CA LEU A 76 -17.23 -12.08 -36.90
C LEU A 76 -18.59 -12.30 -36.23
N ALA A 77 -19.04 -11.35 -35.40
CA ALA A 77 -20.31 -11.46 -34.69
C ALA A 77 -21.51 -11.28 -35.64
N PRO A 78 -22.45 -12.25 -35.69
CA PRO A 78 -23.68 -12.11 -36.46
C PRO A 78 -24.63 -11.12 -35.77
N ALA A 79 -25.03 -10.06 -36.47
CA ALA A 79 -25.81 -8.97 -35.89
C ALA A 79 -27.17 -9.41 -35.31
N GLN A 80 -27.87 -10.33 -35.99
CA GLN A 80 -29.13 -10.89 -35.49
C GLN A 80 -28.91 -11.70 -34.21
N THR A 81 -27.91 -12.57 -34.20
CA THR A 81 -27.58 -13.42 -33.06
C THR A 81 -27.19 -12.58 -31.85
N LEU A 82 -26.35 -11.56 -32.02
CA LEU A 82 -25.99 -10.62 -30.94
C LEU A 82 -27.22 -9.86 -30.41
N ALA A 83 -28.09 -9.35 -31.29
CA ALA A 83 -29.34 -8.70 -30.85
C ALA A 83 -30.27 -9.68 -30.07
N ASP A 84 -30.31 -10.95 -30.46
CA ASP A 84 -31.10 -11.97 -29.77
C ASP A 84 -30.50 -12.38 -28.41
N VAL A 85 -29.18 -12.33 -28.27
CA VAL A 85 -28.47 -12.46 -26.98
C VAL A 85 -28.82 -11.30 -26.06
N LEU A 86 -28.65 -10.06 -26.52
CA LEU A 86 -28.97 -8.86 -25.75
C LEU A 86 -30.44 -8.83 -25.30
N GLY A 87 -31.37 -9.29 -26.15
CA GLY A 87 -32.78 -9.39 -25.80
C GLY A 87 -33.16 -10.47 -24.79
N ARG A 88 -32.20 -11.27 -24.33
CA ARG A 88 -32.38 -12.24 -23.22
C ARG A 88 -31.66 -11.81 -21.94
N MET A 89 -30.75 -10.84 -22.02
CA MET A 89 -30.02 -10.34 -20.85
C MET A 89 -30.95 -9.44 -20.02
N THR A 90 -31.00 -9.69 -18.70
CA THR A 90 -31.74 -8.87 -17.74
C THR A 90 -30.85 -7.86 -17.04
N ASP A 91 -29.61 -8.27 -16.71
CA ASP A 91 -28.54 -7.40 -16.21
C ASP A 91 -27.28 -7.67 -17.04
N PRO A 92 -26.70 -6.65 -17.69
CA PRO A 92 -25.43 -6.79 -18.40
C PRO A 92 -24.20 -7.03 -17.51
N HIS A 93 -24.30 -6.77 -16.21
CA HIS A 93 -23.21 -6.91 -15.24
C HIS A 93 -23.36 -8.13 -14.34
N ALA A 94 -24.33 -9.02 -14.56
CA ALA A 94 -24.47 -10.23 -13.76
C ALA A 94 -23.15 -11.02 -13.79
N SER A 95 -22.37 -10.95 -12.71
CA SER A 95 -21.27 -11.86 -12.46
C SER A 95 -21.86 -13.24 -12.21
N ASN A 96 -21.15 -14.28 -12.62
CA ASN A 96 -21.64 -15.65 -12.39
C ASN A 96 -21.66 -16.01 -10.89
N ASP A 97 -20.99 -15.23 -10.04
CA ASP A 97 -20.85 -15.47 -8.60
C ASP A 97 -22.17 -15.25 -7.84
N ASP A 98 -23.09 -14.45 -8.38
CA ASP A 98 -24.38 -14.15 -7.75
C ASP A 98 -25.44 -15.25 -7.95
N SER A 99 -25.09 -16.31 -8.70
CA SER A 99 -26.02 -17.38 -9.10
C SER A 99 -25.70 -18.74 -8.47
N GLY A 100 -25.62 -18.79 -7.14
CA GLY A 100 -25.92 -20.01 -6.40
C GLY A 100 -24.73 -20.67 -5.70
N GLY A 101 -24.48 -20.18 -4.49
CA GLY A 101 -24.11 -20.99 -3.33
C GLY A 101 -25.08 -20.66 -2.21
N GLU A 102 -26.34 -21.09 -2.32
CA GLU A 102 -27.10 -21.39 -1.09
C GLU A 102 -26.40 -22.63 -0.51
N ASP A 103 -25.31 -22.42 0.21
CA ASP A 103 -24.78 -23.42 1.11
C ASP A 103 -25.89 -23.68 2.14
N GLU A 104 -26.51 -24.84 2.00
CA GLU A 104 -27.36 -25.42 3.01
C GLU A 104 -26.49 -25.57 4.26
N ASP A 105 -26.59 -24.61 5.19
CA ASP A 105 -26.13 -24.73 6.57
C ASP A 105 -26.86 -25.93 7.22
N GLU A 106 -26.32 -27.12 6.99
CA GLU A 106 -26.60 -28.31 7.78
C GLU A 106 -25.75 -28.24 9.07
N ASP A 107 -26.47 -28.25 10.19
CA ASP A 107 -26.04 -28.67 11.53
C ASP A 107 -25.30 -27.66 12.43
N ASP A 108 -26.03 -26.65 12.94
CA ASP A 108 -25.78 -26.13 14.29
C ASP A 108 -26.80 -26.70 15.29
N GLU A 109 -26.42 -27.82 15.91
CA GLU A 109 -27.14 -28.43 17.03
C GLU A 109 -26.92 -27.63 18.33
N GLY A 110 -27.85 -26.73 18.61
CA GLY A 110 -28.60 -26.72 19.88
C GLY A 110 -27.87 -26.43 21.20
N TYR A 111 -28.03 -25.20 21.67
CA TYR A 111 -28.41 -24.87 23.06
C TYR A 111 -29.43 -23.72 22.94
N GLY A 112 -30.67 -23.77 23.43
CA GLY A 112 -31.15 -24.27 24.71
C GLY A 112 -31.93 -23.11 25.35
N ASP A 113 -33.26 -23.13 25.19
CA ASP A 113 -34.29 -22.26 25.78
C ASP A 113 -33.96 -21.67 27.17
N GLU A 114 -34.07 -20.34 27.33
CA GLU A 114 -34.72 -19.63 28.46
C GLU A 114 -35.21 -18.26 27.90
N ASP A 115 -36.46 -18.10 27.47
CA ASP A 115 -37.65 -17.71 28.25
C ASP A 115 -37.47 -16.40 29.05
N GLU A 116 -38.13 -15.33 28.58
CA GLU A 116 -38.59 -14.08 29.23
C GLU A 116 -38.52 -12.94 28.18
N GLY A 117 -39.56 -12.22 27.74
CA GLY A 117 -40.84 -11.91 28.35
C GLY A 117 -40.89 -10.41 28.67
N TYR A 118 -41.76 -9.65 27.95
CA TYR A 118 -42.11 -8.23 28.13
C TYR A 118 -41.06 -7.21 27.61
N GLY A 119 -41.41 -6.08 26.99
CA GLY A 119 -42.69 -5.40 26.75
C GLY A 119 -42.43 -4.04 26.10
N ASP A 120 -43.47 -3.49 25.45
CA ASP A 120 -43.54 -2.13 24.90
C ASP A 120 -43.18 -1.02 25.92
N GLU A 121 -42.79 0.15 25.39
CA GLU A 121 -42.96 1.55 25.86
C GLU A 121 -41.68 2.36 25.57
N ASP A 122 -41.70 3.23 24.56
CA ASP A 122 -42.07 4.66 24.62
C ASP A 122 -40.97 5.55 25.26
N GLU A 123 -40.58 6.58 24.48
CA GLU A 123 -40.15 7.93 24.88
C GLU A 123 -39.14 8.08 26.05
N ASP A 124 -37.97 8.71 25.80
CA ASP A 124 -37.76 10.12 26.19
C ASP A 124 -36.38 10.64 25.75
N TYR A 125 -36.35 11.92 25.40
CA TYR A 125 -35.14 12.71 25.19
C TYR A 125 -34.68 13.29 26.55
N GLY A 126 -33.39 13.18 26.88
CA GLY A 126 -32.73 13.98 27.92
C GLY A 126 -31.21 13.82 27.78
N ASP A 127 -30.49 14.80 27.26
CA ASP A 127 -29.90 15.96 27.96
C ASP A 127 -28.96 15.59 29.11
N ASP A 128 -27.69 15.97 28.89
CA ASP A 128 -26.65 16.44 29.81
C ASP A 128 -26.18 15.56 31.00
N ASP A 129 -24.87 15.33 31.06
CA ASP A 129 -23.98 15.74 32.18
C ASP A 129 -22.55 15.16 31.95
N TYR A 130 -21.59 15.97 31.51
CA TYR A 130 -20.56 16.63 32.35
C TYR A 130 -19.55 15.66 33.01
N TYR A 131 -18.33 15.62 32.45
CA TYR A 131 -17.14 15.07 33.10
C TYR A 131 -16.71 16.01 34.25
N ASP A 132 -16.82 15.52 35.47
CA ASP A 132 -16.25 16.15 36.67
C ASP A 132 -15.01 15.36 37.08
N TYR A 133 -13.82 15.91 36.83
CA TYR A 133 -12.58 15.45 37.44
C TYR A 133 -12.41 16.23 38.74
N GLU A 134 -12.79 15.62 39.87
CA GLU A 134 -12.37 16.12 41.19
C GLU A 134 -11.03 15.49 41.58
N ASP A 135 -10.05 16.38 41.79
CA ASP A 135 -8.81 16.14 42.52
C ASP A 135 -9.11 15.61 43.94
N ASP A 136 -8.54 14.45 44.32
CA ASP A 136 -8.46 14.03 45.72
C ASP A 136 -6.99 13.88 46.16
N ASP A 137 -6.54 14.89 46.91
CA ASP A 137 -5.30 14.91 47.69
C ASP A 137 -5.47 14.00 48.92
N GLY A 138 -4.98 12.76 48.84
CA GLY A 138 -5.05 11.79 49.95
C GLY A 138 -3.73 11.06 50.20
N GLY A 139 -2.85 11.66 51.01
CA GLY A 139 -1.61 11.00 51.45
C GLY A 139 -1.84 9.76 52.33
N GLY A 140 -1.05 8.72 52.07
CA GLY A 140 -0.91 7.54 52.92
C GLY A 140 0.39 6.80 52.57
N GLU A 141 1.39 6.92 53.44
CA GLU A 141 2.51 5.98 53.51
C GLU A 141 1.98 4.64 54.03
N ASP A 142 2.29 3.53 53.35
CA ASP A 142 2.88 2.31 53.94
C ASP A 142 2.67 1.10 53.00
N ASP A 143 3.79 0.41 52.74
CA ASP A 143 4.02 -1.03 52.51
C ASP A 143 2.87 -1.94 51.99
N GLU A 144 3.18 -2.66 50.90
CA GLU A 144 2.91 -4.09 50.57
C GLU A 144 2.76 -4.19 49.03
N GLU A 145 3.71 -4.79 48.31
CA GLU A 145 3.62 -6.15 47.74
C GLU A 145 2.39 -6.34 46.82
N ASP A 146 2.47 -5.88 45.57
CA ASP A 146 1.62 -6.26 44.44
C ASP A 146 2.58 -6.71 43.32
N GLU A 147 2.72 -7.99 42.94
CA GLU A 147 1.81 -8.80 42.13
C GLU A 147 1.38 -8.05 40.85
N ASP A 148 2.26 -8.13 39.85
CA ASP A 148 2.04 -7.73 38.47
C ASP A 148 0.92 -8.60 37.86
N GLU A 149 -0.34 -8.25 38.10
CA GLU A 149 -1.46 -8.64 37.22
C GLU A 149 -1.41 -7.70 36.01
N GLU A 150 -0.81 -8.20 34.93
CA GLU A 150 -0.89 -7.62 33.60
C GLU A 150 -2.35 -7.70 33.14
N ASP A 151 -3.06 -6.57 33.23
CA ASP A 151 -4.34 -6.37 32.55
C ASP A 151 -4.05 -6.43 31.03
N GLU A 152 -4.26 -7.61 30.45
CA GLU A 152 -4.46 -7.80 29.02
C GLU A 152 -5.78 -7.09 28.65
N GLU A 153 -5.67 -5.80 28.32
CA GLU A 153 -6.72 -5.10 27.59
C GLU A 153 -6.85 -5.78 26.22
N ASP A 154 -7.82 -6.69 26.12
CA ASP A 154 -8.38 -7.17 24.87
C ASP A 154 -8.81 -5.95 24.03
N GLU A 155 -7.93 -5.50 23.14
CA GLU A 155 -8.28 -4.67 21.99
C GLU A 155 -9.18 -5.53 21.09
N GLU A 156 -10.45 -5.67 21.49
CA GLU A 156 -11.54 -6.05 20.59
C GLU A 156 -11.51 -5.01 19.47
N ASP A 157 -11.00 -5.42 18.30
CA ASP A 157 -11.14 -4.72 17.03
C ASP A 157 -12.62 -4.50 16.77
N GLY A 158 -13.17 -3.44 17.37
CA GLY A 158 -14.48 -2.91 17.07
C GLY A 158 -14.45 -2.43 15.63
N GLU A 159 -14.79 -3.32 14.71
CA GLU A 159 -15.14 -3.01 13.33
C GLU A 159 -16.04 -1.78 13.36
N ASP A 160 -15.47 -0.63 13.00
CA ASP A 160 -16.14 0.66 13.01
C ASP A 160 -17.40 0.54 12.12
N PRO A 161 -18.62 0.56 12.69
CA PRO A 161 -19.86 0.24 11.97
C PRO A 161 -20.24 1.27 10.91
N TYR A 162 -19.39 2.28 10.68
CA TYR A 162 -19.54 3.29 9.64
C TYR A 162 -19.02 2.89 8.26
N TRP A 163 -18.40 1.70 8.10
CA TRP A 163 -17.82 1.23 6.83
C TRP A 163 -18.56 0.07 6.16
N LYS A 164 -19.87 -0.11 6.41
CA LYS A 164 -20.66 -0.91 5.46
C LYS A 164 -20.81 -0.11 4.17
N ASP A 165 -19.87 -0.34 3.26
CA ASP A 165 -19.89 0.08 1.87
C ASP A 165 -21.13 -0.52 1.18
N GLU A 166 -22.29 0.12 1.36
CA GLU A 166 -23.46 -0.08 0.49
C GLU A 166 -23.19 0.36 -0.98
N ASP A 167 -21.95 0.77 -1.29
CA ASP A 167 -21.47 1.19 -2.60
C ASP A 167 -20.64 0.09 -3.33
N GLU A 168 -20.52 -1.15 -2.81
CA GLU A 168 -19.76 -2.27 -3.43
C GLU A 168 -20.27 -2.76 -4.81
N ASP A 169 -21.36 -2.21 -5.32
CA ASP A 169 -21.77 -2.36 -6.72
C ASP A 169 -20.96 -1.40 -7.64
N GLU A 170 -19.63 -1.46 -7.56
CA GLU A 170 -18.67 -0.70 -8.40
C GLU A 170 -18.72 -1.19 -9.86
N ARG A 171 -19.75 -0.78 -10.60
CA ARG A 171 -19.93 -1.15 -12.01
C ARG A 171 -19.08 -0.26 -12.93
N ASP A 172 -18.61 -0.83 -14.05
CA ASP A 172 -17.85 -0.18 -15.14
C ASP A 172 -18.70 0.89 -15.87
N PRO A 173 -18.24 2.13 -16.13
CA PRO A 173 -18.93 3.24 -16.81
C PRO A 173 -19.62 3.03 -18.16
N SER A 174 -19.37 1.93 -18.85
CA SER A 174 -20.31 1.48 -19.86
C SER A 174 -21.48 0.78 -19.19
N LEU A 175 -22.72 1.02 -19.63
CA LEU A 175 -23.92 0.33 -19.10
C LEU A 175 -23.87 -1.23 -19.22
N TRP A 176 -22.73 -1.78 -19.64
CA TRP A 176 -22.22 -3.16 -19.69
C TRP A 176 -20.68 -3.12 -19.75
N PRO A 177 -19.91 -4.22 -19.64
CA PRO A 177 -18.45 -4.23 -19.81
C PRO A 177 -17.92 -3.62 -21.13
N SER A 178 -16.72 -3.00 -21.09
CA SER A 178 -16.11 -2.29 -22.23
C SER A 178 -15.93 -3.10 -23.52
N GLY A 179 -15.66 -4.41 -23.46
CA GLY A 179 -15.57 -5.27 -24.63
C GLY A 179 -16.95 -5.53 -25.25
N ILE A 180 -17.97 -5.79 -24.43
CA ILE A 180 -19.37 -5.87 -24.91
C ILE A 180 -19.77 -4.56 -25.60
N ASP A 181 -19.37 -3.43 -25.03
CA ASP A 181 -19.64 -2.11 -25.60
C ASP A 181 -19.04 -1.92 -27.00
N SER A 182 -17.75 -2.23 -27.16
CA SER A 182 -17.06 -2.16 -28.43
C SER A 182 -17.66 -3.12 -29.47
N LEU A 183 -18.01 -4.33 -29.04
CA LEU A 183 -18.66 -5.34 -29.87
C LEU A 183 -20.01 -4.84 -30.40
N VAL A 184 -20.89 -4.37 -29.52
CA VAL A 184 -22.23 -3.88 -29.90
C VAL A 184 -22.16 -2.62 -30.75
N LEU A 185 -21.27 -1.68 -30.41
CA LEU A 185 -21.05 -0.46 -31.20
C LEU A 185 -20.65 -0.80 -32.64
N THR A 186 -19.69 -1.72 -32.80
CA THR A 186 -19.15 -2.12 -34.10
C THR A 186 -20.20 -2.86 -34.94
N VAL A 187 -20.87 -3.86 -34.36
CA VAL A 187 -21.83 -4.69 -35.09
C VAL A 187 -23.09 -3.91 -35.46
N SER A 188 -23.60 -3.07 -34.56
CA SER A 188 -24.79 -2.24 -34.84
C SER A 188 -24.52 -1.07 -35.79
N GLN A 189 -23.25 -0.65 -35.93
CA GLN A 189 -22.83 0.31 -36.95
C GLN A 189 -22.85 -0.33 -38.34
N ARG A 190 -22.41 -1.59 -38.44
CA ARG A 190 -22.41 -2.37 -39.69
C ARG A 190 -23.82 -2.77 -40.12
N GLU A 191 -24.63 -3.28 -39.19
CA GLU A 191 -25.95 -3.86 -39.44
C GLU A 191 -26.96 -3.40 -38.37
N PRO A 192 -27.62 -2.24 -38.56
CA PRO A 192 -28.47 -1.64 -37.53
C PRO A 192 -29.86 -2.29 -37.37
N GLU A 193 -30.41 -2.84 -38.44
CA GLU A 193 -31.79 -3.33 -38.50
C GLU A 193 -32.11 -4.42 -37.44
N PRO A 194 -31.24 -5.42 -37.19
CA PRO A 194 -31.52 -6.43 -36.16
C PRO A 194 -31.72 -5.84 -34.76
N PHE A 195 -30.87 -4.90 -34.36
CA PHE A 195 -30.98 -4.23 -33.05
C PHE A 195 -32.25 -3.40 -32.96
N ALA A 196 -32.55 -2.58 -33.99
CA ALA A 196 -33.76 -1.76 -34.03
C ALA A 196 -35.05 -2.61 -33.96
N SER A 197 -35.04 -3.80 -34.57
CA SER A 197 -36.20 -4.71 -34.55
C SER A 197 -36.45 -5.36 -33.18
N ARG A 198 -35.38 -5.53 -32.38
CA ARG A 198 -35.42 -6.20 -31.06
C ARG A 198 -35.42 -5.23 -29.89
N GLU A 199 -35.13 -3.94 -30.11
CA GLU A 199 -35.11 -2.91 -29.07
C GLU A 199 -36.36 -2.86 -28.18
N PRO A 200 -37.60 -3.08 -28.69
CA PRO A 200 -38.79 -3.15 -27.82
C PRO A 200 -38.80 -4.33 -26.85
N ASP A 201 -38.03 -5.38 -27.14
CA ASP A 201 -37.94 -6.61 -26.34
C ASP A 201 -36.77 -6.56 -25.34
N PHE A 202 -35.87 -5.58 -25.44
CA PHE A 202 -34.73 -5.43 -24.54
C PHE A 202 -35.18 -4.99 -23.14
N ALA A 203 -34.54 -5.53 -22.10
CA ALA A 203 -34.69 -5.05 -20.74
C ALA A 203 -34.29 -3.57 -20.62
N GLU A 204 -34.80 -2.85 -19.63
CA GLU A 204 -34.54 -1.42 -19.46
C GLU A 204 -33.05 -1.05 -19.43
N PRO A 205 -32.17 -1.76 -18.68
CA PRO A 205 -30.73 -1.49 -18.70
C PRO A 205 -30.11 -1.64 -20.10
N ILE A 206 -30.49 -2.71 -20.82
CA ILE A 206 -30.02 -3.00 -22.19
C ILE A 206 -30.50 -1.94 -23.18
N ARG A 207 -31.75 -1.45 -23.04
CA ARG A 207 -32.27 -0.34 -23.85
C ARG A 207 -31.49 0.95 -23.62
N LEU A 208 -31.13 1.24 -22.36
CA LEU A 208 -30.34 2.41 -22.03
C LEU A 208 -28.93 2.31 -22.62
N ALA A 209 -28.29 1.13 -22.54
CA ALA A 209 -26.99 0.84 -23.14
C ALA A 209 -27.00 1.00 -24.66
N MET A 210 -28.04 0.46 -25.32
CA MET A 210 -28.25 0.64 -26.76
C MET A 210 -28.49 2.11 -27.14
N ALA A 211 -29.23 2.87 -26.32
CA ALA A 211 -29.40 4.30 -26.56
C ALA A 211 -28.06 5.05 -26.50
N PHE A 212 -27.17 4.67 -25.58
CA PHE A 212 -25.80 5.22 -25.50
C PHE A 212 -24.95 4.86 -26.73
N VAL A 213 -25.04 3.61 -27.23
CA VAL A 213 -24.43 3.21 -28.51
C VAL A 213 -24.95 4.07 -29.67
N HIS A 214 -26.27 4.23 -29.79
CA HIS A 214 -26.89 5.01 -30.85
C HIS A 214 -26.46 6.47 -30.82
N LEU A 215 -26.34 7.05 -29.63
CA LEU A 215 -25.87 8.42 -29.42
C LEU A 215 -24.43 8.60 -29.93
N ARG A 216 -23.53 7.64 -29.64
CA ARG A 216 -22.13 7.65 -30.14
C ARG A 216 -22.01 7.41 -31.64
N GLN A 217 -22.98 6.73 -32.25
CA GLN A 217 -23.10 6.59 -33.72
C GLN A 217 -23.70 7.84 -34.39
N GLY A 218 -24.04 8.88 -33.64
CA GLY A 218 -24.70 10.08 -34.15
C GLY A 218 -26.17 9.87 -34.54
N ARG A 219 -26.82 8.81 -34.04
CA ARG A 219 -28.24 8.54 -34.27
C ARG A 219 -29.11 9.27 -33.24
N SER A 220 -30.33 9.61 -33.64
CA SER A 220 -31.29 10.22 -32.73
C SER A 220 -31.93 9.18 -31.81
N ILE A 221 -31.92 9.45 -30.50
CA ILE A 221 -32.70 8.74 -29.49
C ILE A 221 -33.89 9.60 -29.03
N SER A 222 -34.89 8.98 -28.40
CA SER A 222 -36.04 9.69 -27.84
C SER A 222 -35.62 10.67 -26.73
N GLU A 223 -36.40 11.73 -26.52
CA GLU A 223 -36.13 12.70 -25.45
C GLU A 223 -36.17 12.05 -24.05
N GLU A 224 -37.07 11.09 -23.86
CA GLU A 224 -37.19 10.31 -22.62
C GLU A 224 -35.91 9.49 -22.34
N LEU A 225 -35.45 8.69 -23.30
CA LEU A 225 -34.22 7.90 -23.15
C LEU A 225 -32.99 8.80 -23.00
N ARG A 226 -32.95 9.94 -23.68
CA ARG A 226 -31.87 10.92 -23.53
C ARG A 226 -31.84 11.49 -22.11
N ALA A 227 -32.99 11.83 -21.54
CA ALA A 227 -33.08 12.34 -20.18
C ALA A 227 -32.67 11.29 -19.15
N THR A 228 -33.11 10.04 -19.31
CA THR A 228 -32.68 8.92 -18.45
C THR A 228 -31.18 8.67 -18.55
N LEU A 229 -30.62 8.68 -19.76
CA LEU A 229 -29.19 8.46 -19.99
C LEU A 229 -28.35 9.61 -19.43
N LEU A 230 -28.82 10.85 -19.58
CA LEU A 230 -28.21 12.04 -18.97
C LEU A 230 -28.15 11.92 -17.43
N ASP A 231 -29.27 11.58 -16.79
CA ASP A 231 -29.34 11.37 -15.33
C ASP A 231 -28.38 10.25 -14.90
N HIS A 232 -28.40 9.11 -15.59
CA HIS A 232 -27.54 7.97 -15.28
C HIS A 232 -26.05 8.30 -15.41
N MET A 233 -25.64 8.89 -16.53
CA MET A 233 -24.24 9.27 -16.77
C MET A 233 -23.77 10.35 -15.80
N ALA A 234 -24.63 11.31 -15.44
CA ALA A 234 -24.30 12.35 -14.47
C ALA A 234 -24.15 11.78 -13.05
N ARG A 235 -25.05 10.86 -12.64
CA ARG A 235 -24.93 10.11 -11.38
C ARG A 235 -23.60 9.40 -11.28
N TRP A 236 -23.25 8.67 -12.33
CA TRP A 236 -22.01 7.92 -12.39
C TRP A 236 -20.78 8.81 -12.33
N HIS A 237 -20.76 9.85 -13.15
CA HIS A 237 -19.62 10.75 -13.20
C HIS A 237 -19.36 11.43 -11.85
N VAL A 238 -20.42 11.72 -11.09
CA VAL A 238 -20.32 12.28 -9.75
C VAL A 238 -19.75 11.28 -8.74
N ASN A 239 -20.15 10.01 -8.82
CA ASN A 239 -19.70 8.96 -7.90
C ASN A 239 -18.30 8.47 -8.26
N ASP A 240 -18.12 7.94 -9.47
CA ASP A 240 -16.97 7.10 -9.83
C ASP A 240 -16.14 7.72 -10.97
N GLY A 241 -16.70 8.73 -11.63
CA GLY A 241 -16.16 9.26 -12.88
C GLY A 241 -16.62 8.41 -14.08
N LEU A 242 -16.59 9.01 -15.27
CA LEU A 242 -16.78 8.23 -16.50
C LEU A 242 -15.49 7.43 -16.78
N PRO A 243 -15.42 6.58 -17.81
CA PRO A 243 -14.16 5.92 -18.12
C PRO A 243 -13.22 6.93 -18.76
N THR A 244 -11.91 6.79 -18.54
CA THR A 244 -10.93 7.68 -19.20
C THR A 244 -10.93 7.52 -20.71
N GLU A 245 -11.34 6.34 -21.20
CA GLU A 245 -11.38 5.96 -22.61
C GLU A 245 -12.77 5.39 -22.96
N LEU A 246 -13.24 5.66 -24.17
CA LEU A 246 -14.55 5.23 -24.63
C LEU A 246 -14.45 4.90 -26.12
N THR A 247 -14.96 3.75 -26.54
CA THR A 247 -15.06 3.46 -27.98
C THR A 247 -16.16 4.31 -28.60
N THR A 248 -15.90 5.00 -29.72
CA THR A 248 -16.90 5.77 -30.45
C THR A 248 -16.66 5.67 -31.96
N ILE A 249 -17.50 6.31 -32.78
CA ILE A 249 -17.31 6.33 -34.24
C ILE A 249 -16.52 7.57 -34.65
N VAL A 250 -15.31 7.38 -35.16
CA VAL A 250 -14.46 8.44 -35.73
C VAL A 250 -14.22 8.11 -37.20
N ASP A 251 -14.57 9.05 -38.10
CA ASP A 251 -14.46 8.88 -39.56
C ASP A 251 -15.15 7.61 -40.12
N GLY A 252 -16.18 7.12 -39.42
CA GLY A 252 -16.98 5.97 -39.82
C GLY A 252 -16.51 4.63 -39.23
N GLU A 253 -15.40 4.62 -38.50
CA GLU A 253 -14.82 3.43 -37.88
C GLU A 253 -14.94 3.50 -36.34
N PRO A 254 -15.15 2.36 -35.65
CA PRO A 254 -14.97 2.26 -34.21
C PRO A 254 -13.54 2.63 -33.81
N THR A 255 -13.40 3.57 -32.89
CA THR A 255 -12.12 4.08 -32.42
C THR A 255 -12.24 4.36 -30.93
N GLU A 256 -11.30 3.84 -30.15
CA GLU A 256 -11.14 4.20 -28.75
C GLU A 256 -10.63 5.63 -28.65
N VAL A 257 -11.37 6.47 -27.93
CA VAL A 257 -11.03 7.88 -27.72
C VAL A 257 -10.94 8.18 -26.24
N LYS A 258 -9.99 9.03 -25.86
CA LYS A 258 -9.91 9.54 -24.50
C LYS A 258 -11.02 10.54 -24.25
N LEU A 259 -11.70 10.42 -23.11
CA LEU A 259 -12.63 11.43 -22.60
C LEU A 259 -11.93 12.46 -21.72
N CYS A 260 -10.81 12.10 -21.09
CA CYS A 260 -9.99 13.02 -20.32
C CYS A 260 -8.48 12.75 -20.51
N GLU A 261 -7.67 13.80 -20.44
CA GLU A 261 -6.23 13.70 -20.25
C GLU A 261 -5.93 13.61 -18.74
N GLY A 262 -5.39 12.46 -18.29
CA GLY A 262 -5.07 12.20 -16.89
C GLY A 262 -6.19 11.50 -16.10
N TYR A 263 -5.81 10.82 -15.03
CA TYR A 263 -6.72 9.99 -14.20
C TYR A 263 -7.69 10.80 -13.33
N ASP A 264 -7.41 12.09 -13.11
CA ASP A 264 -8.12 12.94 -12.14
C ASP A 264 -9.22 13.83 -12.75
N TRP A 265 -9.58 13.59 -14.03
CA TRP A 265 -10.62 14.34 -14.74
C TRP A 265 -10.35 15.85 -14.91
N SER A 266 -9.10 16.30 -14.77
CA SER A 266 -8.76 17.73 -14.85
C SER A 266 -8.84 18.34 -16.25
N GLN A 267 -8.78 17.53 -17.31
CA GLN A 267 -8.66 17.99 -18.68
C GLN A 267 -9.58 17.20 -19.62
N PRO A 268 -10.91 17.50 -19.63
CA PRO A 268 -11.83 16.87 -20.56
C PRO A 268 -11.38 17.11 -22.01
N THR A 269 -11.49 16.08 -22.85
CA THR A 269 -11.14 16.15 -24.27
C THR A 269 -12.32 16.67 -25.11
N PRO A 270 -12.10 17.04 -26.38
CA PRO A 270 -13.20 17.36 -27.30
C PRO A 270 -14.23 16.23 -27.47
N HIS A 271 -13.86 14.96 -27.19
CA HIS A 271 -14.78 13.82 -27.26
C HIS A 271 -15.73 13.80 -26.07
N PHE A 272 -15.27 14.18 -24.87
CA PHE A 272 -16.15 14.39 -23.72
C PHE A 272 -17.13 15.53 -23.97
N ASP A 273 -16.67 16.66 -24.50
CA ASP A 273 -17.55 17.77 -24.86
C ASP A 273 -18.61 17.36 -25.89
N ALA A 274 -18.23 16.58 -26.90
CA ALA A 274 -19.16 16.06 -27.91
C ALA A 274 -20.20 15.10 -27.29
N LEU A 275 -19.79 14.27 -26.32
CA LEU A 275 -20.70 13.40 -25.58
C LEU A 275 -21.71 14.22 -24.77
N VAL A 276 -21.23 15.22 -24.02
CA VAL A 276 -22.07 16.13 -23.24
C VAL A 276 -23.06 16.89 -24.12
N GLU A 277 -22.62 17.35 -25.30
CA GLU A 277 -23.51 18.00 -26.27
C GLU A 277 -24.61 17.05 -26.74
N ALA A 278 -24.26 15.81 -27.04
CA ALA A 278 -25.21 14.79 -27.46
C ALA A 278 -26.19 14.37 -26.34
N LEU A 279 -25.82 14.48 -25.06
CA LEU A 279 -26.71 14.21 -23.92
C LEU A 279 -27.70 15.34 -23.60
N GLY A 280 -27.59 16.51 -24.25
CA GLY A 280 -28.48 17.65 -24.01
C GLY A 280 -27.76 18.98 -23.77
N GLY A 281 -26.44 19.00 -23.92
CA GLY A 281 -25.62 20.19 -23.81
C GLY A 281 -25.04 20.42 -22.40
N PRO A 282 -24.01 21.28 -22.28
CA PRO A 282 -23.32 21.54 -21.02
C PRO A 282 -24.24 21.99 -19.88
N ALA A 283 -25.29 22.75 -20.17
CA ALA A 283 -26.23 23.23 -19.15
C ALA A 283 -27.10 22.10 -18.57
N ALA A 284 -27.58 21.18 -19.41
CA ALA A 284 -28.36 20.02 -18.96
C ALA A 284 -27.49 19.06 -18.15
N TRP A 285 -26.26 18.82 -18.62
CA TRP A 285 -25.23 18.06 -17.93
C TRP A 285 -24.93 18.63 -16.53
N ALA A 286 -24.58 19.91 -16.44
CA ALA A 286 -24.28 20.55 -15.18
C ALA A 286 -25.47 20.51 -14.19
N GLN A 287 -26.70 20.66 -14.68
CA GLN A 287 -27.90 20.58 -13.85
C GLN A 287 -28.18 19.15 -13.35
N ALA A 288 -27.99 18.14 -14.19
CA ALA A 288 -28.13 16.74 -13.80
C ALA A 288 -27.07 16.37 -12.75
N MET A 289 -25.81 16.73 -12.99
CA MET A 289 -24.74 16.52 -12.03
C MET A 289 -25.01 17.23 -10.69
N LEU A 290 -25.57 18.44 -10.72
CA LEU A 290 -25.92 19.17 -9.51
C LEU A 290 -26.96 18.41 -8.66
N VAL A 291 -27.94 17.77 -9.30
CA VAL A 291 -28.93 16.94 -8.59
C VAL A 291 -28.25 15.77 -7.87
N HIS A 292 -27.31 15.08 -8.52
CA HIS A 292 -26.61 13.94 -7.92
C HIS A 292 -25.56 14.36 -6.89
N ALA A 293 -24.84 15.46 -7.12
CA ALA A 293 -23.88 16.00 -6.18
C ALA A 293 -24.53 16.36 -4.82
N PHE A 294 -25.79 16.81 -4.82
CA PHE A 294 -26.54 17.03 -3.58
C PHE A 294 -26.99 15.78 -2.83
N ARG A 295 -26.99 14.62 -3.50
CA ARG A 295 -27.29 13.33 -2.85
C ARG A 295 -26.09 12.78 -2.10
N LYS A 296 -24.87 13.20 -2.45
CA LYS A 296 -23.66 12.86 -1.70
C LYS A 296 -23.57 13.71 -0.43
N SER A 297 -23.31 13.05 0.69
CA SER A 297 -22.98 13.69 1.97
C SER A 297 -21.48 13.83 2.20
N TRP A 298 -20.65 13.08 1.46
CA TRP A 298 -19.19 13.03 1.57
C TRP A 298 -18.55 12.51 0.25
N ARG A 299 -17.21 12.60 0.13
CA ARG A 299 -16.40 12.11 -1.01
C ARG A 299 -16.78 12.65 -2.41
N LEU A 300 -17.38 13.82 -2.48
CA LEU A 300 -17.66 14.47 -3.77
C LEU A 300 -16.33 14.93 -4.42
N ALA A 301 -15.90 14.26 -5.48
CA ALA A 301 -14.67 14.60 -6.19
C ALA A 301 -14.80 16.00 -6.84
N ALA A 302 -14.01 16.96 -6.38
CA ALA A 302 -14.15 18.36 -6.79
C ALA A 302 -13.94 18.59 -8.30
N ARG A 303 -12.95 17.92 -8.90
CA ARG A 303 -12.65 18.05 -10.33
C ARG A 303 -13.77 17.50 -11.21
N ARG A 304 -14.31 16.33 -10.84
CA ARG A 304 -15.45 15.71 -11.52
C ARG A 304 -16.70 16.57 -11.35
N SER A 305 -17.01 17.00 -10.14
CA SER A 305 -18.20 17.80 -9.84
C SER A 305 -18.14 19.27 -10.27
N ARG A 306 -17.06 19.72 -10.92
CA ARG A 306 -16.88 21.11 -11.36
C ARG A 306 -18.07 21.68 -12.15
N PRO A 307 -18.69 20.97 -13.13
CA PRO A 307 -19.88 21.49 -13.81
C PRO A 307 -21.06 21.74 -12.85
N ALA A 308 -21.31 20.83 -11.91
CA ALA A 308 -22.35 21.00 -10.89
C ALA A 308 -22.12 22.25 -10.05
N VAL A 309 -20.88 22.45 -9.61
CA VAL A 309 -20.47 23.57 -8.76
C VAL A 309 -20.57 24.92 -9.49
N LEU A 310 -20.29 24.94 -10.79
CA LEU A 310 -20.49 26.14 -11.62
C LEU A 310 -21.98 26.43 -11.87
N ALA A 311 -22.83 25.39 -11.97
CA ALA A 311 -24.28 25.56 -12.11
C ALA A 311 -24.98 25.91 -10.79
N ALA A 312 -24.40 25.55 -9.65
CA ALA A 312 -24.95 25.85 -8.33
C ALA A 312 -25.11 27.35 -8.09
N SER A 313 -26.19 27.74 -7.41
CA SER A 313 -26.32 29.07 -6.84
C SER A 313 -25.33 29.28 -5.68
N VAL A 314 -24.98 30.52 -5.36
CA VAL A 314 -24.07 30.83 -4.24
C VAL A 314 -24.57 30.25 -2.92
N GLU A 315 -25.89 30.23 -2.75
CA GLU A 315 -26.59 29.68 -1.58
C GLU A 315 -26.44 28.16 -1.43
N GLN A 316 -26.19 27.47 -2.53
CA GLN A 316 -26.11 26.02 -2.67
C GLN A 316 -24.67 25.51 -2.51
N LEU A 317 -23.68 26.34 -2.83
CA LEU A 317 -22.26 26.00 -2.82
C LEU A 317 -21.76 25.47 -1.47
N PRO A 318 -22.14 26.01 -0.29
CA PRO A 318 -21.56 25.52 0.94
C PRO A 318 -21.82 24.03 1.18
N ARG A 319 -23.04 23.56 0.92
CA ARG A 319 -23.38 22.14 1.03
C ARG A 319 -22.54 21.26 0.09
N LEU A 320 -22.25 21.73 -1.12
CA LEU A 320 -21.41 20.99 -2.07
C LEU A 320 -19.95 20.93 -1.62
N LEU A 321 -19.40 22.06 -1.14
CA LEU A 321 -18.02 22.13 -0.68
C LEU A 321 -17.80 21.34 0.62
N VAL A 322 -18.82 21.25 1.48
CA VAL A 322 -18.79 20.38 2.68
C VAL A 322 -18.77 18.91 2.28
N ALA A 323 -19.46 18.53 1.21
CA ALA A 323 -19.49 17.16 0.71
C ALA A 323 -18.19 16.75 -0.02
N TYR A 324 -17.26 17.67 -0.31
CA TYR A 324 -15.97 17.32 -0.90
C TYR A 324 -15.17 16.40 0.03
N ASP A 325 -14.34 15.56 -0.57
CA ASP A 325 -13.44 14.69 0.17
C ASP A 325 -12.55 15.49 1.14
N SER A 326 -12.53 15.09 2.41
CA SER A 326 -11.85 15.82 3.47
C SER A 326 -10.35 15.75 3.26
N GLY A 327 -9.70 16.87 2.98
CA GLY A 327 -8.26 16.90 2.76
C GLY A 327 -7.83 18.08 1.90
N ALA A 328 -6.61 18.02 1.36
CA ALA A 328 -6.01 19.11 0.58
C ALA A 328 -6.82 19.51 -0.67
N SER A 329 -7.52 18.54 -1.29
CA SER A 329 -8.43 18.73 -2.42
C SER A 329 -9.52 19.76 -2.08
N GLN A 330 -10.29 19.53 -1.00
CA GLN A 330 -11.39 20.41 -0.58
C GLN A 330 -10.99 21.89 -0.55
N TYR A 331 -9.81 22.21 -0.02
CA TYR A 331 -9.32 23.57 0.11
C TYR A 331 -8.82 24.12 -1.22
N ARG A 332 -8.02 23.34 -1.96
CA ARG A 332 -7.46 23.74 -3.25
C ARG A 332 -8.56 24.05 -4.25
N GLU A 333 -9.48 23.11 -4.41
CA GLU A 333 -10.58 23.25 -5.37
C GLU A 333 -11.68 24.17 -4.84
N GLY A 334 -11.91 24.21 -3.52
CA GLY A 334 -12.82 25.18 -2.90
C GLY A 334 -12.40 26.62 -3.19
N TYR A 335 -11.13 26.96 -3.00
CA TYR A 335 -10.63 28.28 -3.38
C TYR A 335 -10.59 28.51 -4.89
N GLU A 336 -10.24 27.52 -5.70
CA GLU A 336 -10.31 27.65 -7.17
C GLU A 336 -11.74 28.06 -7.58
N VAL A 337 -12.76 27.36 -7.07
CA VAL A 337 -14.17 27.65 -7.32
C VAL A 337 -14.54 29.06 -6.86
N LEU A 338 -14.28 29.40 -5.61
CA LEU A 338 -14.79 30.63 -4.98
C LEU A 338 -14.04 31.89 -5.43
N VAL A 339 -12.75 31.77 -5.75
CA VAL A 339 -11.88 32.93 -6.04
C VAL A 339 -11.59 33.06 -7.54
N THR A 340 -11.50 31.95 -8.28
CA THR A 340 -11.01 31.94 -9.67
C THR A 340 -12.12 31.69 -10.69
N LEU A 341 -12.98 30.70 -10.45
CA LEU A 341 -13.95 30.24 -11.46
C LEU A 341 -15.28 30.99 -11.42
N ARG A 342 -15.57 31.64 -10.30
CA ARG A 342 -16.83 32.34 -10.07
C ARG A 342 -16.55 33.81 -9.74
N ASP A 343 -17.46 34.68 -10.17
CA ASP A 343 -17.44 36.12 -9.90
C ASP A 343 -18.71 36.51 -9.11
N ASP A 344 -18.94 35.78 -8.02
CA ASP A 344 -20.11 35.99 -7.18
C ASP A 344 -20.00 37.31 -6.39
N PRO A 345 -21.11 38.05 -6.19
CA PRO A 345 -21.09 39.28 -5.41
C PRO A 345 -20.59 39.03 -3.97
N PRO A 346 -19.75 39.91 -3.41
CA PRO A 346 -19.17 39.70 -2.08
C PRO A 346 -20.24 39.53 -0.98
N GLN A 347 -21.37 40.23 -1.08
CA GLN A 347 -22.47 40.10 -0.13
C GLN A 347 -23.18 38.73 -0.21
N ALA A 348 -23.23 38.12 -1.41
CA ALA A 348 -23.80 36.79 -1.57
C ALA A 348 -22.89 35.71 -0.96
N LEU A 349 -21.56 35.87 -1.11
CA LEU A 349 -20.57 34.99 -0.48
C LEU A 349 -20.66 35.05 1.06
N LEU A 350 -20.79 36.25 1.64
CA LEU A 350 -21.02 36.39 3.09
C LEU A 350 -22.34 35.77 3.54
N ALA A 351 -23.42 35.98 2.78
CA ALA A 351 -24.71 35.37 3.09
C ALA A 351 -24.65 33.83 3.05
N ALA A 352 -23.85 33.26 2.13
CA ALA A 352 -23.61 31.82 2.07
C ALA A 352 -22.77 31.33 3.25
N ALA A 353 -21.72 32.06 3.66
CA ALA A 353 -20.90 31.73 4.83
C ALA A 353 -21.72 31.61 6.14
N ARG A 354 -22.83 32.35 6.27
CA ARG A 354 -23.74 32.29 7.44
C ARG A 354 -24.59 31.03 7.50
N ARG A 355 -24.74 30.31 6.39
CA ARG A 355 -25.64 29.14 6.29
C ARG A 355 -24.96 27.83 6.65
N VAL A 356 -23.67 27.90 6.95
CA VAL A 356 -22.81 26.76 7.26
C VAL A 356 -22.58 26.76 8.77
N ASP A 357 -22.56 25.60 9.41
CA ASP A 357 -22.17 25.49 10.81
C ASP A 357 -20.72 26.00 10.99
N THR A 358 -20.42 26.41 12.21
CA THR A 358 -19.13 26.95 12.62
C THR A 358 -18.25 25.91 13.31
N LYS A 359 -18.59 24.62 13.19
CA LYS A 359 -17.84 23.48 13.73
C LYS A 359 -17.22 22.63 12.62
N GLY A 360 -16.11 21.95 12.91
CA GLY A 360 -15.49 20.98 12.00
C GLY A 360 -15.16 21.50 10.59
N THR A 361 -15.41 20.67 9.58
CA THR A 361 -15.22 20.96 8.14
C THR A 361 -16.10 22.12 7.65
N GLU A 362 -17.30 22.24 8.21
CA GLU A 362 -18.23 23.34 7.96
C GLU A 362 -17.63 24.71 8.30
N ALA A 363 -16.87 24.80 9.41
CA ALA A 363 -16.15 26.01 9.79
C ALA A 363 -15.09 26.43 8.76
N ALA A 364 -14.34 25.46 8.22
CA ALA A 364 -13.33 25.69 7.20
C ALA A 364 -13.96 26.20 5.90
N VAL A 365 -15.08 25.61 5.48
CA VAL A 365 -15.87 26.07 4.32
C VAL A 365 -16.38 27.48 4.55
N ALA A 366 -16.99 27.79 5.69
CA ALA A 366 -17.45 29.13 6.02
C ALA A 366 -16.33 30.18 5.91
N ASP A 367 -15.13 29.82 6.35
CA ASP A 367 -13.95 30.67 6.23
C ASP A 367 -13.47 30.87 4.80
N MET A 368 -13.48 29.83 3.95
CA MET A 368 -13.18 29.98 2.53
C MET A 368 -14.12 31.00 1.86
N PHE A 369 -15.42 30.97 2.19
CA PHE A 369 -16.37 31.99 1.71
C PHE A 369 -16.06 33.40 2.23
N ARG A 370 -15.68 33.55 3.50
CA ARG A 370 -15.30 34.86 4.07
C ARG A 370 -14.06 35.41 3.40
N VAL A 371 -13.03 34.58 3.19
CA VAL A 371 -11.81 34.94 2.45
C VAL A 371 -12.17 35.36 1.02
N ALA A 372 -12.97 34.57 0.31
CA ALA A 372 -13.41 34.89 -1.04
C ALA A 372 -14.21 36.20 -1.10
N ALA A 373 -15.08 36.46 -0.11
CA ALA A 373 -15.84 37.70 0.01
C ALA A 373 -14.93 38.92 0.20
N ILE A 374 -13.93 38.84 1.10
CA ILE A 374 -12.94 39.90 1.33
C ILE A 374 -12.21 40.24 0.02
N LEU A 375 -11.75 39.22 -0.70
CA LEU A 375 -11.07 39.39 -1.99
C LEU A 375 -12.00 39.97 -3.06
N ALA A 376 -13.28 39.58 -3.07
CA ALA A 376 -14.27 40.13 -4.00
C ALA A 376 -14.58 41.61 -3.70
N PHE A 377 -14.70 42.02 -2.42
CA PHE A 377 -14.80 43.44 -2.04
C PHE A 377 -13.59 44.24 -2.52
N GLU A 378 -12.39 43.74 -2.29
CA GLU A 378 -11.15 44.39 -2.72
C GLU A 378 -11.10 44.55 -4.24
N ARG A 379 -11.40 43.49 -5.01
CA ARG A 379 -11.46 43.56 -6.49
C ARG A 379 -12.50 44.53 -7.00
N ALA A 380 -13.66 44.63 -6.34
CA ALA A 380 -14.72 45.58 -6.68
C ALA A 380 -14.36 47.04 -6.28
N GLY A 381 -13.33 47.25 -5.46
CA GLY A 381 -13.01 48.56 -4.89
C GLY A 381 -14.06 49.03 -3.89
N GLU A 382 -14.83 48.11 -3.32
CA GLU A 382 -15.86 48.37 -2.31
C GLU A 382 -15.28 48.27 -0.89
N PRO A 383 -15.82 49.00 0.09
CA PRO A 383 -15.42 48.83 1.48
C PRO A 383 -15.72 47.39 1.96
N ILE A 384 -14.70 46.69 2.46
CA ILE A 384 -14.84 45.34 3.01
C ILE A 384 -15.73 45.37 4.25
N ASP A 385 -16.88 44.68 4.18
CA ASP A 385 -17.84 44.55 5.29
C ASP A 385 -17.15 44.09 6.59
N PRO A 386 -17.32 44.79 7.74
CA PRO A 386 -16.77 44.37 9.03
C PRO A 386 -17.16 42.95 9.46
N GLU A 387 -18.29 42.44 8.99
CA GLU A 387 -18.71 41.09 9.33
C GLU A 387 -17.75 40.03 8.75
N ALA A 388 -17.16 40.30 7.59
CA ALA A 388 -16.29 39.37 6.88
C ALA A 388 -15.07 38.99 7.72
N ASP A 389 -14.47 39.95 8.41
CA ASP A 389 -13.32 39.74 9.28
C ASP A 389 -13.70 39.61 10.77
N GLU A 390 -14.89 40.01 11.22
CA GLU A 390 -15.37 39.69 12.58
C GLU A 390 -15.56 38.18 12.79
N LEU A 391 -15.95 37.44 11.75
CA LEU A 391 -16.24 36.00 11.82
C LEU A 391 -15.13 35.09 11.30
N LEU A 392 -14.04 35.64 10.74
CA LEU A 392 -12.96 34.85 10.16
C LEU A 392 -12.19 34.06 11.25
N THR A 393 -12.12 32.73 11.13
CA THR A 393 -11.47 31.85 12.12
C THR A 393 -10.08 31.34 11.71
N LEU A 394 -9.66 31.62 10.48
CA LEU A 394 -8.47 31.12 9.78
C LEU A 394 -8.44 29.59 9.59
N GLN A 395 -9.57 28.91 9.74
CA GLN A 395 -9.69 27.45 9.54
C GLN A 395 -9.77 27.05 8.06
N GLY A 396 -9.97 28.01 7.15
CA GLY A 396 -9.96 27.79 5.71
C GLY A 396 -8.56 27.51 5.14
N VAL A 397 -7.67 26.82 5.85
CA VAL A 397 -6.36 26.35 5.34
C VAL A 397 -6.15 24.91 5.78
N TYR A 398 -5.47 24.13 4.94
CA TYR A 398 -5.14 22.75 5.24
C TYR A 398 -3.66 22.49 5.04
N PHE A 399 -3.04 21.77 5.99
CA PHE A 399 -1.64 21.39 5.86
C PHE A 399 -1.54 20.06 5.13
N GLU A 400 -1.04 20.08 3.89
CA GLU A 400 -0.83 18.89 3.08
C GLU A 400 0.56 18.30 3.39
N GLU A 401 0.57 17.15 4.07
CA GLU A 401 1.80 16.45 4.47
C GLU A 401 2.44 15.65 3.34
N TYR A 402 1.62 15.16 2.41
CA TYR A 402 1.99 14.21 1.37
C TYR A 402 2.10 14.88 -0.01
N GLY A 403 3.07 14.46 -0.82
CA GLY A 403 3.26 14.91 -2.20
C GLY A 403 4.30 16.03 -2.41
N ASP A 404 4.42 16.47 -3.66
CA ASP A 404 5.38 17.49 -4.11
C ASP A 404 5.00 18.92 -3.65
N THR A 405 3.76 19.13 -3.22
CA THR A 405 3.19 20.43 -2.83
C THR A 405 3.02 20.59 -1.32
N ARG A 406 3.99 20.09 -0.53
CA ARG A 406 3.96 20.27 0.94
C ARG A 406 3.81 21.74 1.32
N GLY A 407 2.82 22.04 2.12
CA GLY A 407 2.51 23.39 2.55
C GLY A 407 1.06 23.55 2.97
N TYR A 408 0.69 24.79 3.27
CA TYR A 408 -0.68 25.13 3.57
C TYR A 408 -1.45 25.47 2.30
N VAL A 409 -2.37 24.58 1.92
CA VAL A 409 -3.30 24.82 0.83
C VAL A 409 -4.27 25.94 1.23
N GLY A 410 -4.37 26.97 0.37
CA GLY A 410 -5.24 28.12 0.59
C GLY A 410 -4.63 29.25 1.41
N LEU A 411 -3.42 29.08 1.95
CA LEU A 411 -2.76 30.10 2.76
C LEU A 411 -2.50 31.39 1.98
N GLU A 412 -2.19 31.29 0.69
CA GLU A 412 -2.02 32.41 -0.22
C GLU A 412 -3.27 33.29 -0.31
N HIS A 413 -4.46 32.68 -0.27
CA HIS A 413 -5.74 33.38 -0.30
C HIS A 413 -6.03 34.06 1.05
N VAL A 414 -5.75 33.37 2.16
CA VAL A 414 -5.82 33.96 3.51
C VAL A 414 -4.86 35.14 3.64
N HIS A 415 -3.62 35.01 3.17
CA HIS A 415 -2.63 36.09 3.19
C HIS A 415 -3.09 37.30 2.38
N ALA A 416 -3.65 37.07 1.19
CA ALA A 416 -4.20 38.14 0.36
C ALA A 416 -5.37 38.85 1.07
N ALA A 417 -6.31 38.10 1.65
CA ALA A 417 -7.43 38.67 2.38
C ALA A 417 -7.00 39.49 3.60
N LEU A 418 -6.05 38.99 4.40
CA LEU A 418 -5.51 39.75 5.54
C LEU A 418 -4.80 41.04 5.08
N ARG A 419 -4.08 41.02 3.96
CA ARG A 419 -3.48 42.25 3.40
C ARG A 419 -4.55 43.25 2.94
N ALA A 420 -5.63 42.77 2.34
CA ALA A 420 -6.76 43.60 1.89
C ALA A 420 -7.46 44.33 3.05
N LEU A 421 -7.55 43.68 4.22
CA LEU A 421 -8.10 44.28 5.43
C LEU A 421 -7.25 45.44 5.99
N GLY A 422 -5.96 45.45 5.67
CA GLY A 422 -4.98 46.37 6.26
C GLY A 422 -4.52 45.93 7.67
N PRO A 423 -3.44 46.55 8.18
CA PRO A 423 -2.72 46.05 9.36
C PRO A 423 -3.55 46.04 10.64
N GLU A 424 -4.37 47.06 10.89
CA GLU A 424 -5.17 47.16 12.13
C GLU A 424 -6.24 46.05 12.22
N ARG A 425 -6.99 45.82 11.13
CA ARG A 425 -8.03 44.78 11.08
C ARG A 425 -7.44 43.38 11.04
N ALA A 426 -6.39 43.16 10.24
CA ALA A 426 -5.68 41.88 10.22
C ALA A 426 -5.09 41.50 11.59
N ARG A 427 -4.53 42.48 12.31
CA ARG A 427 -4.08 42.28 13.70
C ARG A 427 -5.23 41.87 14.62
N ALA A 428 -6.37 42.54 14.54
CA ALA A 428 -7.54 42.21 15.35
C ALA A 428 -8.05 40.78 15.08
N VAL A 429 -8.04 40.32 13.82
CA VAL A 429 -8.35 38.92 13.47
C VAL A 429 -7.36 37.96 14.13
N LEU A 430 -6.05 38.19 13.98
CA LEU A 430 -5.02 37.31 14.53
C LEU A 430 -5.09 37.26 16.07
N GLU A 431 -5.24 38.39 16.74
CA GLU A 431 -5.39 38.45 18.20
C GLU A 431 -6.65 37.72 18.68
N ARG A 432 -7.76 37.82 17.94
CA ARG A 432 -9.00 37.09 18.26
C ARG A 432 -8.82 35.58 18.10
N VAL A 433 -8.22 35.11 17.00
CA VAL A 433 -8.00 33.67 16.76
C VAL A 433 -7.01 33.11 17.79
N LEU A 434 -5.96 33.85 18.15
CA LEU A 434 -5.04 33.50 19.24
C LEU A 434 -5.69 33.53 20.63
N GLY A 435 -6.86 34.16 20.77
CA GLY A 435 -7.66 34.17 21.99
C GLY A 435 -8.64 33.00 22.12
N ARG A 436 -8.76 32.16 21.10
CA ARG A 436 -9.60 30.94 21.12
C ARG A 436 -8.89 29.82 21.90
N GLU A 437 -9.58 28.69 22.01
CA GLU A 437 -8.96 27.46 22.53
C GLU A 437 -7.68 27.12 21.76
N PRO A 438 -6.68 26.54 22.44
CA PRO A 438 -5.34 26.40 21.90
C PRO A 438 -5.24 25.66 20.57
N TYR A 439 -6.07 24.62 20.38
CA TYR A 439 -6.16 23.91 19.12
C TYR A 439 -6.47 24.87 17.95
N TYR A 440 -7.47 25.74 18.12
CA TYR A 440 -7.85 26.72 17.10
C TYR A 440 -6.86 27.89 16.97
N ALA A 441 -6.10 28.21 18.03
CA ALA A 441 -5.07 29.23 17.96
C ALA A 441 -3.93 28.85 16.98
N THR A 442 -3.72 27.56 16.71
CA THR A 442 -2.69 27.09 15.77
C THR A 442 -2.91 27.59 14.33
N TYR A 443 -4.16 27.80 13.90
CA TYR A 443 -4.48 28.33 12.58
C TYR A 443 -4.00 29.78 12.35
N ALA A 444 -3.78 30.54 13.42
CA ALA A 444 -3.21 31.89 13.30
C ALA A 444 -1.73 31.88 12.94
N VAL A 445 -0.99 30.82 13.30
CA VAL A 445 0.48 30.76 13.17
C VAL A 445 0.95 31.01 11.73
N PRO A 446 0.53 30.26 10.70
CA PRO A 446 0.98 30.52 9.32
C PRO A 446 0.52 31.88 8.78
N ALA A 447 -0.56 32.45 9.33
CA ALA A 447 -1.08 33.76 8.93
C ALA A 447 -0.26 34.95 9.51
N LEU A 448 0.54 34.73 10.56
CA LEU A 448 1.45 35.74 11.13
C LEU A 448 2.47 36.26 10.11
N ALA A 449 2.74 35.53 9.03
CA ALA A 449 3.62 35.98 7.95
C ALA A 449 3.17 37.30 7.30
N VAL A 450 1.88 37.66 7.40
CA VAL A 450 1.34 38.94 6.91
C VAL A 450 1.70 40.11 7.83
N LEU A 451 1.77 39.85 9.14
CA LEU A 451 2.09 40.81 10.19
C LEU A 451 3.11 40.19 11.17
N PRO A 452 4.39 40.08 10.76
CA PRO A 452 5.43 39.43 11.57
C PRO A 452 5.92 40.37 12.70
N GLU A 453 4.99 40.90 13.49
CA GLU A 453 5.23 41.80 14.60
C GLU A 453 5.72 40.99 15.81
N PRO A 454 6.84 41.36 16.44
CA PRO A 454 7.42 40.60 17.55
C PRO A 454 6.42 40.32 18.68
N GLU A 455 5.61 41.30 19.06
CA GLU A 455 4.64 41.16 20.15
C GLU A 455 3.56 40.11 19.85
N LEU A 456 3.12 40.02 18.58
CA LEU A 456 2.11 39.06 18.15
C LEU A 456 2.69 37.64 18.05
N ILE A 457 3.94 37.54 17.59
CA ILE A 457 4.70 36.27 17.57
C ILE A 457 4.93 35.75 18.99
N GLU A 458 5.35 36.60 19.93
CA GLU A 458 5.51 36.20 21.35
C GLU A 458 4.18 35.67 21.91
N ARG A 459 3.09 36.38 21.64
CA ARG A 459 1.76 35.96 22.09
C ARG A 459 1.36 34.61 21.47
N ALA A 460 1.62 34.41 20.19
CA ALA A 460 1.33 33.14 19.53
C ALA A 460 2.17 32.00 20.11
N VAL A 461 3.45 32.23 20.40
CA VAL A 461 4.32 31.25 21.07
C VAL A 461 3.79 30.89 22.46
N GLU A 462 3.39 31.90 23.25
CA GLU A 462 2.82 31.71 24.59
C GLU A 462 1.55 30.83 24.56
N VAL A 463 0.67 31.06 23.58
CA VAL A 463 -0.60 30.35 23.47
C VAL A 463 -0.44 28.97 22.86
N VAL A 464 0.37 28.82 21.80
CA VAL A 464 0.40 27.61 20.98
C VAL A 464 1.39 26.57 21.52
N VAL A 465 2.60 26.97 21.94
CA VAL A 465 3.64 26.02 22.35
C VAL A 465 3.24 25.07 23.48
N PRO A 466 2.46 25.47 24.51
CA PRO A 466 2.03 24.53 25.55
C PRO A 466 1.17 23.37 25.03
N PHE A 467 0.55 23.52 23.86
CA PHE A 467 -0.39 22.55 23.28
C PHE A 467 0.15 21.85 22.05
N ILE A 468 1.38 22.16 21.64
CA ILE A 468 2.06 21.36 20.63
C ILE A 468 2.58 20.10 21.33
N ASP A 469 1.95 18.97 21.02
CA ASP A 469 2.34 17.64 21.48
C ASP A 469 2.64 16.68 20.32
N HIS A 470 2.52 17.14 19.07
CA HIS A 470 2.84 16.37 17.88
C HIS A 470 3.66 17.19 16.88
N PRO A 471 4.75 16.64 16.29
CA PRO A 471 5.60 17.36 15.34
C PRO A 471 4.90 17.68 14.00
N THR A 472 3.80 17.00 13.66
CA THR A 472 3.11 17.20 12.36
C THR A 472 2.03 18.27 12.41
N GLY A 473 1.57 18.62 13.62
CA GLY A 473 0.42 19.48 13.78
C GLY A 473 0.58 20.83 13.09
N HIS A 474 -0.55 21.45 12.71
CA HIS A 474 -0.59 22.79 12.13
C HIS A 474 0.25 23.81 12.94
N GLY A 475 0.25 23.66 14.27
CA GLY A 475 1.05 24.51 15.16
C GLY A 475 2.56 24.46 14.93
N VAL A 476 3.13 23.39 14.34
CA VAL A 476 4.58 23.24 14.13
C VAL A 476 4.99 23.75 12.76
N SER A 477 4.35 23.20 11.71
CA SER A 477 4.70 23.52 10.33
C SER A 477 4.36 24.96 9.96
N GLY A 478 3.36 25.56 10.63
CA GLY A 478 2.96 26.95 10.41
C GLY A 478 4.06 27.97 10.69
N TRP A 479 4.98 27.67 11.62
CA TRP A 479 6.07 28.60 11.96
C TRP A 479 7.03 28.83 10.79
N ALA A 480 7.24 27.83 9.93
CA ALA A 480 8.11 27.96 8.77
C ALA A 480 7.62 29.07 7.82
N GLU A 481 6.30 29.29 7.73
CA GLU A 481 5.68 30.33 6.91
C GLU A 481 5.91 31.74 7.46
N VAL A 482 5.98 31.89 8.80
CA VAL A 482 6.32 33.16 9.47
C VAL A 482 7.75 33.59 9.15
N GLY A 483 8.64 32.63 8.91
CA GLY A 483 10.02 32.87 8.52
C GLY A 483 10.90 33.39 9.67
N PRO A 484 12.02 34.07 9.36
CA PRO A 484 13.08 34.39 10.33
C PRO A 484 12.61 35.20 11.55
N ALA A 485 11.51 35.95 11.42
CA ALA A 485 10.96 36.76 12.50
C ALA A 485 10.49 35.93 13.70
N ALA A 486 10.09 34.66 13.49
CA ALA A 486 9.67 33.76 14.56
C ALA A 486 10.83 33.17 15.37
N LEU A 487 12.04 33.14 14.81
CA LEU A 487 13.17 32.41 15.38
C LEU A 487 13.53 32.85 16.82
N PRO A 488 13.63 34.15 17.16
CA PRO A 488 13.97 34.56 18.52
C PRO A 488 12.97 34.11 19.58
N ALA A 489 11.67 34.08 19.24
CA ALA A 489 10.59 33.69 20.14
C ALA A 489 10.60 32.18 20.38
N LEU A 490 10.71 31.39 19.30
CA LEU A 490 10.73 29.92 19.37
C LEU A 490 11.97 29.41 20.11
N VAL A 491 13.14 30.03 19.87
CA VAL A 491 14.39 29.68 20.58
C VAL A 491 14.27 29.96 22.07
N ARG A 492 13.67 31.10 22.46
CA ARG A 492 13.41 31.40 23.88
C ARG A 492 12.45 30.40 24.50
N ALA A 493 11.38 30.03 23.82
CA ALA A 493 10.43 29.03 24.31
C ALA A 493 11.12 27.66 24.49
N PHE A 494 11.97 27.25 23.54
CA PHE A 494 12.69 25.99 23.62
C PHE A 494 13.67 25.96 24.79
N ASP A 495 14.40 27.05 25.00
CA ASP A 495 15.35 27.18 26.11
C ASP A 495 14.65 27.29 27.47
N ALA A 496 13.39 27.75 27.49
CA ALA A 496 12.57 27.82 28.70
C ALA A 496 11.91 26.48 29.08
N LEU A 497 11.78 25.53 28.14
CA LEU A 497 11.27 24.20 28.44
C LEU A 497 12.27 23.45 29.33
N PRO A 498 11.84 22.88 30.47
CA PRO A 498 12.70 22.05 31.30
C PRO A 498 13.16 20.81 30.52
N THR A 499 14.21 20.15 31.00
CA THR A 499 14.53 18.79 30.54
C THR A 499 13.30 17.92 30.80
N PRO A 500 12.73 17.29 29.77
CA PRO A 500 11.47 16.56 29.92
C PRO A 500 11.64 15.39 30.90
N GLN A 501 10.64 15.21 31.75
CA GLN A 501 10.54 14.09 32.69
C GLN A 501 9.49 13.06 32.24
N ASP A 502 8.69 13.40 31.22
CA ASP A 502 7.61 12.62 30.65
C ASP A 502 7.63 12.66 29.11
N ASP A 503 6.89 11.76 28.48
CA ASP A 503 6.81 11.66 27.01
C ASP A 503 6.19 12.91 26.38
N LYS A 504 5.20 13.53 27.03
CA LYS A 504 4.58 14.78 26.56
C LYS A 504 5.61 15.91 26.47
N GLY A 505 6.50 16.03 27.44
CA GLY A 505 7.60 16.98 27.41
C GLY A 505 8.59 16.71 26.29
N VAL A 506 8.92 15.45 26.03
CA VAL A 506 9.79 15.04 24.90
C VAL A 506 9.15 15.45 23.58
N LYS A 507 7.88 15.05 23.34
CA LYS A 507 7.15 15.37 22.11
C LYS A 507 7.02 16.88 21.88
N ARG A 508 6.72 17.66 22.92
CA ARG A 508 6.66 19.14 22.83
C ARG A 508 8.01 19.74 22.44
N ARG A 509 9.10 19.27 23.06
CA ARG A 509 10.45 19.75 22.76
C ARG A 509 10.85 19.41 21.32
N ASP A 510 10.49 18.22 20.85
CA ASP A 510 10.72 17.78 19.47
C ASP A 510 9.93 18.57 18.45
N ALA A 511 8.65 18.79 18.71
CA ALA A 511 7.80 19.57 17.84
C ALA A 511 8.28 21.03 17.72
N LEU A 512 8.69 21.65 18.83
CA LEU A 512 9.28 22.99 18.81
C LEU A 512 10.63 23.02 18.07
N ARG A 513 11.43 21.97 18.21
CA ARG A 513 12.66 21.80 17.45
C ARG A 513 12.39 21.71 15.95
N VAL A 514 11.39 20.93 15.52
CA VAL A 514 10.97 20.82 14.12
C VAL A 514 10.50 22.18 13.59
N ALA A 515 9.73 22.95 14.38
CA ALA A 515 9.33 24.31 14.02
C ALA A 515 10.55 25.22 13.79
N ILE A 516 11.53 25.20 14.69
CA ILE A 516 12.79 25.97 14.56
C ILE A 516 13.55 25.55 13.30
N LEU A 517 13.64 24.24 13.01
CA LEU A 517 14.28 23.74 11.80
C LEU A 517 13.58 24.22 10.54
N GLY A 518 12.24 24.24 10.53
CA GLY A 518 11.44 24.79 9.42
C GLY A 518 11.75 26.27 9.17
N VAL A 519 11.77 27.08 10.23
CA VAL A 519 12.12 28.50 10.17
C VAL A 519 13.56 28.70 9.66
N LEU A 520 14.52 27.94 10.18
CA LEU A 520 15.92 28.02 9.72
C LEU A 520 16.08 27.62 8.26
N ALA A 521 15.34 26.60 7.80
CA ALA A 521 15.38 26.16 6.41
C ALA A 521 14.86 27.25 5.47
N ARG A 522 13.85 28.02 5.89
CA ARG A 522 13.35 29.20 5.17
C ARG A 522 14.33 30.37 5.22
N ALA A 523 14.82 30.72 6.40
CA ALA A 523 15.79 31.81 6.59
C ALA A 523 17.04 31.65 5.71
N ARG A 524 17.56 30.42 5.61
CA ARG A 524 18.76 30.13 4.81
C ARG A 524 18.51 30.05 3.30
N GLN A 525 17.25 30.03 2.84
CA GLN A 525 16.95 30.28 1.43
C GLN A 525 17.25 31.73 1.07
N GLU A 526 17.09 32.65 2.03
CA GLU A 526 17.31 34.08 1.86
C GLU A 526 18.77 34.47 2.16
N ASP A 527 19.34 33.95 3.25
CA ASP A 527 20.74 34.20 3.66
C ASP A 527 21.39 32.92 4.26
N PRO A 528 22.28 32.23 3.53
CA PRO A 528 22.98 31.04 4.01
C PRO A 528 23.85 31.25 5.27
N SER A 529 24.23 32.49 5.57
CA SER A 529 25.05 32.82 6.75
C SER A 529 24.23 32.93 8.03
N GLN A 530 22.91 33.05 7.92
CA GLN A 530 22.02 33.23 9.07
C GLN A 530 21.94 31.97 9.94
N GLY A 531 21.91 32.20 11.26
CA GLY A 531 21.57 31.20 12.24
C GLY A 531 22.71 30.26 12.65
N GLU A 532 23.94 30.75 12.83
CA GLU A 532 25.05 29.91 13.30
C GLU A 532 24.90 29.45 14.75
N ALA A 533 24.36 30.29 15.63
CA ALA A 533 24.09 29.90 17.02
C ALA A 533 23.04 28.78 17.10
N GLU A 534 22.14 28.74 16.11
CA GLU A 534 21.04 27.82 15.97
C GLU A 534 21.44 26.50 15.29
N ASP A 535 22.70 26.32 14.88
CA ASP A 535 23.20 25.01 14.43
C ASP A 535 23.06 23.93 15.51
N ARG A 536 22.95 24.32 16.79
CA ARG A 536 22.68 23.39 17.90
C ARG A 536 21.39 22.58 17.70
N PHE A 537 20.42 23.09 16.96
CA PHE A 537 19.17 22.37 16.66
C PHE A 537 19.33 21.32 15.55
N LEU A 538 20.44 21.36 14.81
CA LEU A 538 20.81 20.38 13.80
C LEU A 538 21.61 19.21 14.36
N LEU A 539 22.21 19.35 15.55
CA LEU A 539 23.06 18.32 16.15
C LEU A 539 22.22 17.16 16.68
N PRO A 540 22.72 15.91 16.74
CA PRO A 540 22.03 14.88 17.51
C PRO A 540 21.88 15.35 18.97
N GLY A 541 20.75 15.02 19.59
CA GLY A 541 20.47 15.33 20.99
C GLY A 541 19.26 14.53 21.44
N ASP A 542 18.79 14.75 22.67
CA ASP A 542 17.64 14.06 23.29
C ASP A 542 16.31 14.25 22.55
N GLY A 543 16.33 14.92 21.40
CA GLY A 543 15.18 15.08 20.52
C GLY A 543 15.31 14.27 19.23
N PHE A 544 14.17 13.85 18.68
CA PHE A 544 13.99 12.77 17.70
C PHE A 544 14.14 11.38 18.31
N ALA A 545 13.74 11.14 19.57
CA ALA A 545 13.76 9.79 20.12
C ALA A 545 12.96 8.83 19.21
N ASP A 546 11.81 9.31 18.75
CA ASP A 546 10.93 8.64 17.82
C ASP A 546 11.42 8.76 16.36
N GLN A 547 11.38 7.62 15.66
CA GLN A 547 11.85 7.47 14.28
C GLN A 547 10.95 8.18 13.25
N TYR A 548 9.64 8.18 13.48
CA TYR A 548 8.66 8.91 12.68
C TYR A 548 8.92 10.43 12.74
N VAL A 549 9.19 10.98 13.93
CA VAL A 549 9.56 12.41 14.09
C VAL A 549 10.82 12.73 13.28
N PHE A 550 11.83 11.86 13.31
CA PHE A 550 13.05 12.05 12.53
C PHE A 550 12.77 12.08 11.02
N ASP A 551 11.89 11.21 10.52
CA ASP A 551 11.59 11.12 9.09
C ASP A 551 10.89 12.36 8.55
N MET A 552 10.07 12.97 9.39
CA MET A 552 9.51 14.26 9.06
C MET A 552 10.56 15.38 9.07
N ALA A 553 11.43 15.39 10.08
CA ALA A 553 12.49 16.38 10.21
C ALA A 553 13.52 16.24 9.09
N LEU A 554 13.78 15.02 8.61
CA LEU A 554 14.72 14.70 7.54
C LEU A 554 14.42 15.50 6.26
N ARG A 555 13.13 15.69 5.96
CA ARG A 555 12.66 16.48 4.80
C ARG A 555 13.07 17.96 4.90
N THR A 556 13.20 18.49 6.10
CA THR A 556 13.65 19.86 6.37
C THR A 556 15.17 19.93 6.56
N LEU A 557 15.75 18.96 7.26
CA LEU A 557 17.17 18.86 7.57
C LEU A 557 18.01 18.69 6.29
N THR A 558 17.54 17.89 5.33
CA THR A 558 18.30 17.63 4.09
C THR A 558 18.55 18.91 3.27
N PRO A 559 17.53 19.68 2.84
CA PRO A 559 17.74 20.93 2.10
C PRO A 559 18.51 21.97 2.91
N LEU A 560 18.29 22.03 4.23
CA LEU A 560 19.01 22.92 5.11
C LEU A 560 20.49 22.56 5.16
N LEU A 561 20.80 21.27 5.35
CA LEU A 561 22.16 20.75 5.34
C LEU A 561 22.81 21.07 4.01
N GLN A 562 22.18 20.82 2.86
CA GLN A 562 22.72 21.11 1.51
C GLN A 562 23.10 22.59 1.28
N ARG A 563 22.50 23.53 2.02
CA ARG A 563 22.79 24.97 1.91
C ARG A 563 23.89 25.46 2.86
N LEU A 564 24.30 24.66 3.84
CA LEU A 564 25.36 25.06 4.77
C LEU A 564 26.73 25.23 4.07
N PRO A 565 27.64 26.07 4.58
CA PRO A 565 29.06 25.96 4.29
C PRO A 565 29.57 24.56 4.65
N GLU A 566 30.52 24.02 3.88
CA GLU A 566 31.03 22.65 4.07
C GLU A 566 31.54 22.41 5.49
N GLU A 567 32.28 23.36 6.07
CA GLU A 567 32.78 23.26 7.44
C GLU A 567 31.65 23.12 8.47
N ARG A 568 30.51 23.80 8.27
CA ARG A 568 29.35 23.73 9.16
C ARG A 568 28.61 22.41 8.99
N ALA A 569 28.39 21.99 7.75
CA ALA A 569 27.79 20.69 7.45
C ALA A 569 28.64 19.54 8.03
N ALA A 570 29.97 19.63 7.90
CA ALA A 570 30.89 18.67 8.48
C ALA A 570 30.72 18.55 9.99
N ARG A 571 30.62 19.67 10.73
CA ARG A 571 30.38 19.66 12.18
C ARG A 571 29.08 18.95 12.55
N VAL A 572 27.98 19.24 11.83
CA VAL A 572 26.68 18.61 12.09
C VAL A 572 26.74 17.11 11.82
N LEU A 573 27.20 16.70 10.64
CA LEU A 573 27.26 15.29 10.25
C LEU A 573 28.23 14.49 11.13
N GLN A 574 29.37 15.09 11.51
CA GLN A 574 30.33 14.48 12.43
C GLN A 574 29.69 14.22 13.81
N ALA A 575 28.87 15.14 14.30
CA ALA A 575 28.17 14.93 15.57
C ALA A 575 27.22 13.72 15.51
N TYR A 576 26.45 13.54 14.43
CA TYR A 576 25.61 12.34 14.24
C TYR A 576 26.43 11.04 14.20
N VAL A 577 27.59 11.07 13.53
CA VAL A 577 28.51 9.93 13.49
C VAL A 577 29.06 9.59 14.87
N GLU A 578 29.42 10.60 15.67
CA GLU A 578 29.98 10.42 17.02
C GLU A 578 28.94 9.99 18.06
N ALA A 579 27.66 10.29 17.84
CA ALA A 579 26.58 9.93 18.75
C ALA A 579 26.22 8.43 18.76
N GLY A 580 26.67 7.64 17.76
CA GLY A 580 26.39 6.20 17.69
C GLY A 580 24.95 5.85 17.28
N SER A 581 24.57 4.58 17.32
CA SER A 581 23.21 4.13 16.97
C SER A 581 22.19 4.64 18.01
N PRO A 582 20.98 5.12 17.60
CA PRO A 582 20.45 5.15 16.22
C PRO A 582 20.86 6.39 15.41
N HIS A 583 21.52 7.39 16.01
CA HIS A 583 21.91 8.63 15.34
C HIS A 583 22.91 8.44 14.20
N LEU A 584 23.74 7.40 14.23
CA LEU A 584 24.65 7.05 13.15
C LEU A 584 23.88 6.76 11.85
N GLU A 585 22.79 6.01 11.93
CA GLU A 585 21.95 5.63 10.79
C GLU A 585 21.36 6.87 10.14
N ARG A 586 20.82 7.76 10.97
CA ARG A 586 20.31 9.09 10.61
C ARG A 586 21.39 9.96 9.99
N GLY A 587 22.58 9.96 10.57
CA GLY A 587 23.76 10.64 10.05
C GLY A 587 24.18 10.14 8.67
N LEU A 588 24.10 8.83 8.41
CA LEU A 588 24.39 8.25 7.10
C LEU A 588 23.36 8.68 6.04
N VAL A 589 22.08 8.74 6.38
CA VAL A 589 21.05 9.27 5.48
C VAL A 589 21.31 10.73 5.13
N LEU A 590 21.61 11.56 6.14
CA LEU A 590 21.96 12.97 5.93
C LEU A 590 23.25 13.13 5.11
N LEU A 591 24.25 12.27 5.35
CA LEU A 591 25.51 12.23 4.60
C LEU A 591 25.31 11.78 3.15
N ALA A 592 24.37 10.87 2.89
CA ALA A 592 24.00 10.47 1.53
C ALA A 592 23.37 11.64 0.77
N ALA A 593 22.53 12.43 1.43
CA ALA A 593 21.91 13.61 0.83
C ALA A 593 22.89 14.78 0.65
N ARG A 594 23.94 14.86 1.47
CA ARG A 594 25.06 15.81 1.32
C ARG A 594 26.38 15.14 1.68
N PRO A 595 27.08 14.52 0.70
CA PRO A 595 28.38 13.92 0.95
C PRO A 595 29.41 14.97 1.36
N VAL A 596 30.00 14.81 2.55
CA VAL A 596 31.08 15.67 3.04
C VAL A 596 32.36 14.85 3.18
N PRO A 597 33.40 15.11 2.35
CA PRO A 597 34.60 14.28 2.32
C PRO A 597 35.25 14.12 3.69
N SER A 598 35.36 15.16 4.51
CA SER A 598 35.99 15.05 5.84
C SER A 598 35.28 14.07 6.80
N VAL A 599 33.99 13.77 6.58
CA VAL A 599 33.15 12.95 7.48
C VAL A 599 33.01 11.50 7.03
N LEU A 600 33.19 11.19 5.74
CA LEU A 600 33.02 9.83 5.20
C LEU A 600 33.88 8.78 5.94
N GLY A 601 35.19 9.01 6.07
CA GLY A 601 36.09 8.08 6.77
C GLY A 601 35.65 7.80 8.22
N PRO A 602 35.42 8.84 9.05
CA PRO A 602 34.80 8.68 10.37
C PRO A 602 33.48 7.90 10.37
N ALA A 603 32.57 8.19 9.43
CA ALA A 603 31.26 7.53 9.33
C ALA A 603 31.39 6.02 9.06
N PHE A 604 32.22 5.63 8.09
CA PHE A 604 32.46 4.22 7.79
C PHE A 604 33.17 3.48 8.94
N ARG A 605 34.04 4.16 9.70
CA ARG A 605 34.63 3.60 10.92
C ARG A 605 33.59 3.34 12.00
N ALA A 606 32.72 4.32 12.26
CA ALA A 606 31.64 4.18 13.22
C ALA A 606 30.69 3.05 12.80
N LEU A 607 30.33 2.99 11.51
CA LEU A 607 29.51 1.92 10.95
C LEU A 607 30.18 0.55 11.09
N ALA A 608 31.47 0.42 10.81
CA ALA A 608 32.19 -0.84 11.00
C ALA A 608 32.11 -1.39 12.42
N VAL A 609 32.11 -0.51 13.42
CA VAL A 609 31.99 -0.86 14.84
C VAL A 609 30.54 -1.13 15.23
N GLY A 610 29.59 -0.36 14.70
CA GLY A 610 28.17 -0.39 15.07
C GLY A 610 27.25 -1.25 14.21
N VAL A 611 27.73 -1.82 13.10
CA VAL A 611 26.91 -2.55 12.10
C VAL A 611 26.07 -3.70 12.68
N GLY A 612 26.50 -4.30 13.80
CA GLY A 612 25.76 -5.38 14.46
C GLY A 612 24.58 -4.92 15.33
N GLY A 613 24.43 -3.61 15.57
CA GLY A 613 23.38 -3.01 16.39
C GLY A 613 22.65 -1.90 15.65
N LEU A 614 22.47 -2.05 14.33
CA LEU A 614 21.65 -1.15 13.54
C LEU A 614 20.17 -1.47 13.79
N SER A 615 19.36 -0.44 14.05
CA SER A 615 17.90 -0.56 14.12
C SER A 615 17.26 -0.61 12.73
N GLU A 616 17.80 0.13 11.75
CA GLU A 616 17.18 0.34 10.44
C GLU A 616 18.10 -0.09 9.28
N GLU A 617 18.43 -1.37 9.17
CA GLU A 617 19.40 -1.86 8.16
C GLU A 617 18.98 -1.48 6.72
N GLY A 618 17.69 -1.58 6.38
CA GLY A 618 17.17 -1.25 5.03
C GLY A 618 17.41 0.21 4.64
N ARG A 619 17.25 1.13 5.59
CA ARG A 619 17.50 2.57 5.41
C ARG A 619 18.99 2.87 5.27
N VAL A 620 19.82 2.26 6.10
CA VAL A 620 21.28 2.37 5.99
C VAL A 620 21.76 1.86 4.64
N ARG A 621 21.20 0.74 4.16
CA ARG A 621 21.49 0.20 2.83
C ARG A 621 21.18 1.21 1.73
N SER A 622 20.01 1.84 1.75
CA SER A 622 19.64 2.90 0.80
C SER A 622 20.57 4.11 0.87
N ALA A 623 20.96 4.55 2.07
CA ALA A 623 21.93 5.64 2.24
C ALA A 623 23.32 5.27 1.68
N LEU A 624 23.79 4.05 1.93
CA LEU A 624 25.05 3.55 1.40
C LEU A 624 25.04 3.47 -0.12
N ALA A 625 23.93 3.03 -0.73
CA ALA A 625 23.77 3.05 -2.19
C ALA A 625 23.94 4.47 -2.75
N GLY A 626 23.31 5.47 -2.12
CA GLY A 626 23.48 6.90 -2.47
C GLY A 626 24.91 7.42 -2.29
N LEU A 627 25.69 6.82 -1.39
CA LEU A 627 27.09 7.17 -1.11
C LEU A 627 28.12 6.43 -2.00
N GLN A 628 27.69 5.48 -2.83
CA GLN A 628 28.59 4.55 -3.52
C GLN A 628 29.73 5.25 -4.28
N SER A 629 29.41 6.23 -5.14
CA SER A 629 30.40 6.89 -5.99
C SER A 629 31.50 7.59 -5.19
N VAL A 630 31.12 8.37 -4.18
CA VAL A 630 32.05 9.13 -3.32
C VAL A 630 32.80 8.20 -2.36
N ALA A 631 32.16 7.15 -1.86
CA ALA A 631 32.80 6.14 -1.02
C ALA A 631 33.87 5.37 -1.80
N LEU A 632 33.62 5.02 -3.07
CA LEU A 632 34.58 4.29 -3.90
C LEU A 632 35.85 5.10 -4.20
N GLU A 633 35.77 6.42 -4.31
CA GLU A 633 36.96 7.29 -4.43
C GLU A 633 37.88 7.23 -3.20
N ARG A 634 37.32 6.80 -2.06
CA ARG A 634 38.01 6.73 -0.76
C ARG A 634 38.00 5.33 -0.16
N ILE A 635 37.79 4.32 -1.00
CA ILE A 635 37.69 2.92 -0.59
C ILE A 635 38.94 2.46 0.18
N ASP A 636 40.10 3.05 -0.12
CA ASP A 636 41.36 2.78 0.58
C ASP A 636 41.36 3.19 2.05
N GLU A 637 40.55 4.17 2.43
CA GLU A 637 40.36 4.61 3.81
C GLU A 637 39.27 3.80 4.53
N ILE A 638 38.36 3.18 3.78
CA ILE A 638 37.20 2.44 4.29
C ILE A 638 37.57 0.97 4.55
N LEU A 639 38.20 0.31 3.57
CA LEU A 639 38.54 -1.12 3.60
C LEU A 639 39.34 -1.57 4.83
N PRO A 640 40.30 -0.80 5.39
CA PRO A 640 41.00 -1.19 6.61
C PRO A 640 40.09 -1.41 7.82
N HIS A 641 38.86 -0.90 7.77
CA HIS A 641 37.84 -1.03 8.81
C HIS A 641 36.73 -2.00 8.42
N ALA A 642 36.76 -2.58 7.22
CA ALA A 642 35.74 -3.52 6.77
C ALA A 642 35.72 -4.74 7.69
N THR A 643 34.60 -4.95 8.37
CA THR A 643 34.26 -6.19 9.09
C THR A 643 33.38 -7.05 8.19
N PRO A 644 33.32 -8.38 8.36
CA PRO A 644 32.44 -9.21 7.53
C PRO A 644 30.97 -8.76 7.48
N PRO A 645 30.35 -8.31 8.60
CA PRO A 645 29.00 -7.74 8.54
C PRO A 645 28.90 -6.46 7.71
N LEU A 646 29.89 -5.56 7.82
CA LEU A 646 29.95 -4.37 6.97
C LEU A 646 30.15 -4.75 5.49
N VAL A 647 30.99 -5.73 5.18
CA VAL A 647 31.17 -6.21 3.80
C VAL A 647 29.84 -6.71 3.23
N ARG A 648 29.08 -7.51 3.99
CA ARG A 648 27.74 -7.95 3.58
C ARG A 648 26.79 -6.78 3.33
N LEU A 649 26.73 -5.82 4.27
CA LEU A 649 25.88 -4.64 4.11
C LEU A 649 26.26 -3.83 2.86
N LEU A 650 27.56 -3.67 2.59
CA LEU A 650 28.06 -3.03 1.37
C LEU A 650 27.77 -3.86 0.12
N THR A 651 27.85 -5.19 0.18
CA THR A 651 27.47 -6.08 -0.94
C THR A 651 26.01 -5.88 -1.28
N ASN A 652 25.14 -5.83 -0.27
CA ASN A 652 23.71 -5.60 -0.44
C ASN A 652 23.40 -4.20 -0.99
N ALA A 653 24.17 -3.18 -0.59
CA ALA A 653 23.97 -1.81 -1.05
C ALA A 653 24.56 -1.52 -2.45
N TRP A 654 25.69 -2.14 -2.79
CA TRP A 654 26.50 -1.78 -3.97
C TRP A 654 26.56 -2.88 -5.05
N GLY A 655 26.16 -4.09 -4.71
CA GLY A 655 26.28 -5.29 -5.53
C GLY A 655 27.66 -5.95 -5.44
N GLU A 656 27.67 -7.28 -5.54
CA GLU A 656 28.88 -8.10 -5.46
C GLU A 656 29.93 -7.73 -6.52
N HIS A 657 29.48 -7.43 -7.75
CA HIS A 657 30.34 -7.04 -8.87
C HIS A 657 31.19 -5.78 -8.61
N VAL A 658 30.78 -4.92 -7.67
CA VAL A 658 31.54 -3.73 -7.27
C VAL A 658 32.61 -4.11 -6.25
N LEU A 659 32.22 -4.88 -5.22
CA LEU A 659 33.13 -5.27 -4.14
C LEU A 659 34.14 -6.34 -4.56
N SER A 660 33.82 -7.18 -5.55
CA SER A 660 34.75 -8.18 -6.09
C SER A 660 36.04 -7.57 -6.67
N ARG A 661 35.98 -6.31 -7.11
CA ARG A 661 37.17 -5.53 -7.55
C ARG A 661 38.19 -5.30 -6.42
N PHE A 662 37.76 -5.48 -5.17
CA PHE A 662 38.55 -5.30 -3.96
C PHE A 662 38.69 -6.61 -3.16
N ALA A 663 38.34 -7.76 -3.73
CA ALA A 663 38.32 -9.06 -3.04
C ALA A 663 39.64 -9.38 -2.31
N ASP A 664 40.79 -9.05 -2.92
CA ASP A 664 42.12 -9.27 -2.36
C ASP A 664 42.40 -8.48 -1.06
N ARG A 665 41.58 -7.46 -0.79
CA ARG A 665 41.74 -6.50 0.31
C ARG A 665 40.61 -6.56 1.31
N LEU A 666 39.48 -7.16 0.94
CA LEU A 666 38.38 -7.41 1.87
C LEU A 666 38.82 -8.47 2.89
N PRO A 667 38.37 -8.36 4.16
CA PRO A 667 38.52 -9.48 5.08
C PRO A 667 37.91 -10.70 4.41
N LYS A 668 38.62 -11.83 4.39
CA LYS A 668 38.02 -13.09 3.98
C LYS A 668 36.79 -13.31 4.86
N ALA A 669 35.62 -13.43 4.24
CA ALA A 669 34.41 -13.76 4.95
C ALA A 669 34.69 -15.02 5.76
N GLU A 670 34.44 -14.95 7.07
CA GLU A 670 34.40 -16.13 7.91
C GLU A 670 33.29 -17.02 7.35
N SER A 671 33.60 -18.27 6.99
CA SER A 671 32.54 -19.18 6.53
C SER A 671 31.54 -19.42 7.65
N SER A 672 30.30 -19.79 7.31
CA SER A 672 29.27 -20.13 8.31
C SER A 672 29.78 -21.13 9.33
N VAL A 673 30.49 -22.17 8.87
CA VAL A 673 31.16 -23.16 9.71
C VAL A 673 32.19 -22.53 10.67
N GLN A 674 33.07 -21.67 10.18
CA GLN A 674 34.08 -21.01 11.02
C GLN A 674 33.44 -20.12 12.08
N ARG A 675 32.37 -19.39 11.70
CA ARG A 675 31.60 -18.52 12.60
C ARG A 675 30.96 -19.32 13.71
N LEU A 676 30.30 -20.44 13.39
CA LEU A 676 29.70 -21.32 14.39
C LEU A 676 30.77 -21.91 15.31
N GLN A 677 31.87 -22.42 14.76
CA GLN A 677 32.99 -22.97 15.55
C GLN A 677 33.56 -21.93 16.51
N ARG A 678 33.73 -20.68 16.08
CA ARG A 678 34.22 -19.58 16.91
C ARG A 678 33.23 -19.23 18.03
N LEU A 679 31.94 -19.12 17.71
CA LEU A 679 30.90 -18.81 18.69
C LEU A 679 30.71 -19.95 19.70
N ALA A 680 30.81 -21.21 19.27
CA ALA A 680 30.63 -22.39 20.13
C ALA A 680 31.83 -22.70 21.03
N LYS A 681 33.05 -22.34 20.62
CA LYS A 681 34.31 -22.81 21.23
C LYS A 681 34.40 -22.65 22.75
N ASP A 682 33.93 -21.53 23.27
CA ASP A 682 34.11 -21.14 24.67
C ASP A 682 32.80 -21.23 25.49
N LEU A 683 31.71 -21.72 24.89
CA LEU A 683 30.42 -21.85 25.56
C LEU A 683 30.34 -23.18 26.36
N PRO A 684 29.88 -23.13 27.63
CA PRO A 684 29.84 -24.29 28.51
C PRO A 684 28.70 -25.26 28.16
N GLY A 685 28.73 -26.44 28.78
CA GLY A 685 27.65 -27.44 28.68
C GLY A 685 27.93 -28.58 27.69
N PRO A 686 27.00 -29.56 27.59
CA PRO A 686 27.11 -30.63 26.62
C PRO A 686 26.97 -30.07 25.21
N HIS A 687 27.84 -30.51 24.29
CA HIS A 687 27.73 -30.17 22.88
C HIS A 687 26.96 -31.25 22.13
N THR A 688 26.12 -30.83 21.20
CA THR A 688 25.49 -31.69 20.19
C THR A 688 26.10 -31.42 18.82
N ARG A 689 26.12 -32.44 17.97
CA ARG A 689 26.62 -32.31 16.60
C ARG A 689 25.47 -31.84 15.72
N ILE A 690 25.69 -30.72 15.02
CA ILE A 690 24.91 -30.34 13.85
C ILE A 690 25.73 -30.46 12.58
N TYR A 691 25.07 -30.45 11.44
CA TYR A 691 25.67 -30.48 10.11
C TYR A 691 25.21 -29.25 9.34
N VAL A 692 26.13 -28.37 8.99
CA VAL A 692 25.85 -27.24 8.10
C VAL A 692 25.73 -27.80 6.68
N VAL A 693 24.64 -27.49 6.00
CA VAL A 693 24.32 -27.96 4.64
C VAL A 693 24.38 -26.79 3.68
N GLU A 694 25.24 -26.89 2.66
CA GLU A 694 25.47 -25.84 1.67
C GLU A 694 25.36 -26.42 0.26
N ARG A 695 24.98 -25.60 -0.73
CA ARG A 695 25.06 -25.96 -2.15
C ARG A 695 26.52 -26.14 -2.58
N ASP A 696 26.82 -27.19 -3.32
CA ASP A 696 28.15 -27.51 -3.85
C ASP A 696 28.14 -27.48 -5.39
N GLU A 697 28.11 -26.28 -5.95
CA GLU A 697 28.04 -26.07 -7.42
C GLU A 697 29.27 -26.62 -8.17
N GLU A 698 30.39 -26.84 -7.48
CA GLU A 698 31.61 -27.40 -8.08
C GLU A 698 31.56 -28.93 -8.20
N ARG A 699 30.70 -29.59 -7.39
CA ARG A 699 30.60 -31.04 -7.34
C ARG A 699 29.52 -31.53 -8.29
N ASP A 700 29.86 -32.54 -9.09
CA ASP A 700 28.92 -33.19 -10.00
C ASP A 700 27.77 -33.86 -9.22
N ALA A 701 26.58 -33.25 -9.30
CA ALA A 701 25.37 -33.70 -8.64
C ALA A 701 24.97 -35.12 -9.04
N SER A 702 25.29 -35.55 -10.27
CA SER A 702 24.95 -36.90 -10.76
C SER A 702 25.60 -38.03 -9.97
N THR A 703 26.67 -37.71 -9.25
CA THR A 703 27.43 -38.67 -8.42
C THR A 703 27.18 -38.50 -6.92
N SER A 704 26.38 -37.50 -6.52
CA SER A 704 26.10 -37.19 -5.12
C SER A 704 24.71 -37.64 -4.73
N LEU A 705 24.58 -38.47 -3.68
CA LEU A 705 23.26 -38.77 -3.11
C LEU A 705 22.65 -37.51 -2.48
N GLY A 706 23.46 -36.74 -1.75
CA GLY A 706 23.03 -35.46 -1.17
C GLY A 706 22.89 -34.41 -2.26
N ARG A 707 21.68 -33.92 -2.51
CA ARG A 707 21.35 -33.01 -3.61
C ARG A 707 20.07 -32.20 -3.36
N VAL A 708 19.91 -31.10 -4.08
CA VAL A 708 18.68 -30.30 -4.22
C VAL A 708 18.32 -30.14 -5.70
N GLY A 709 17.05 -29.91 -6.03
CA GLY A 709 16.57 -29.72 -7.41
C GLY A 709 15.58 -30.79 -7.86
N ASP A 710 15.38 -30.97 -9.17
CA ASP A 710 14.22 -31.70 -9.72
C ASP A 710 14.39 -33.23 -9.74
N VAL A 711 15.63 -33.70 -9.59
CA VAL A 711 16.00 -35.11 -9.82
C VAL A 711 16.40 -35.82 -8.53
N ALA A 712 15.66 -36.88 -8.18
CA ALA A 712 15.99 -37.76 -7.08
C ALA A 712 16.86 -38.95 -7.55
N LEU A 713 17.75 -39.42 -6.67
CA LEU A 713 18.58 -40.60 -6.91
C LEU A 713 18.03 -41.80 -6.12
N GLY A 714 17.82 -42.93 -6.80
CA GLY A 714 17.36 -44.16 -6.16
C GLY A 714 15.86 -44.20 -5.89
N ILE A 715 15.06 -43.38 -6.58
CA ILE A 715 13.59 -43.42 -6.48
C ILE A 715 13.06 -43.61 -7.90
N GLY A 716 12.57 -44.82 -8.20
CA GLY A 716 11.98 -45.13 -9.51
C GLY A 716 10.52 -44.69 -9.62
N GLU A 717 9.99 -44.73 -10.84
CA GLU A 717 8.61 -44.35 -11.20
C GLU A 717 7.54 -44.94 -10.27
N GLU A 718 7.66 -46.23 -9.90
CA GLU A 718 6.67 -46.91 -9.04
C GLU A 718 6.64 -46.42 -7.59
N ARG A 719 7.68 -45.70 -7.15
CA ARG A 719 7.83 -45.18 -5.78
C ARG A 719 7.79 -43.66 -5.73
N TRP A 720 7.61 -43.00 -6.87
CA TRP A 720 7.53 -41.55 -6.92
C TRP A 720 6.23 -41.08 -6.27
N PRO A 721 6.28 -40.19 -5.26
CA PRO A 721 5.07 -39.72 -4.60
C PRO A 721 4.15 -38.94 -5.54
N THR A 722 2.84 -39.04 -5.31
CA THR A 722 1.81 -38.37 -6.12
C THR A 722 0.83 -37.62 -5.22
N HIS A 723 0.34 -36.47 -5.69
CA HIS A 723 -0.61 -35.62 -4.99
C HIS A 723 -1.94 -35.50 -5.77
N GLY A 724 -3.04 -35.29 -5.04
CA GLY A 724 -4.38 -35.07 -5.59
C GLY A 724 -5.04 -36.28 -6.26
N ASP A 725 -6.30 -36.10 -6.65
CA ASP A 725 -7.13 -37.14 -7.29
C ASP A 725 -6.58 -37.62 -8.65
N GLU A 726 -5.84 -36.76 -9.35
CA GLU A 726 -5.23 -37.08 -10.64
C GLU A 726 -3.86 -37.80 -10.49
N ALA A 727 -3.40 -38.02 -9.26
CA ALA A 727 -2.12 -38.63 -8.93
C ALA A 727 -0.95 -37.93 -9.65
N GLU A 728 -0.91 -36.61 -9.55
CA GLU A 728 0.14 -35.80 -10.16
C GLU A 728 1.48 -36.05 -9.44
N PRO A 729 2.60 -36.26 -10.17
CA PRO A 729 3.88 -36.50 -9.53
C PRO A 729 4.36 -35.31 -8.71
N MET A 730 4.66 -35.52 -7.43
CA MET A 730 5.20 -34.49 -6.53
C MET A 730 6.62 -34.07 -6.95
N GLU A 731 7.04 -32.88 -6.56
CA GLU A 731 8.35 -32.31 -6.86
C GLU A 731 9.39 -32.65 -5.80
N HIS A 732 10.56 -33.15 -6.22
CA HIS A 732 11.68 -33.33 -5.30
C HIS A 732 12.22 -31.98 -4.82
N VAL A 733 12.48 -31.86 -3.51
CA VAL A 733 13.05 -30.66 -2.88
C VAL A 733 14.51 -30.90 -2.53
N ILE A 734 14.78 -31.92 -1.71
CA ILE A 734 16.10 -32.22 -1.16
C ILE A 734 16.26 -33.71 -0.85
N THR A 735 17.45 -34.26 -1.09
CA THR A 735 17.88 -35.57 -0.58
C THR A 735 19.05 -35.40 0.39
N LEU A 736 18.94 -35.99 1.58
CA LEU A 736 20.01 -36.09 2.57
C LEU A 736 20.81 -37.38 2.40
N ASP A 737 22.14 -37.28 2.37
CA ASP A 737 23.03 -38.45 2.39
C ASP A 737 23.42 -38.78 3.84
N LEU A 738 22.73 -39.77 4.43
CA LEU A 738 22.94 -40.16 5.82
C LEU A 738 24.34 -40.73 6.08
N ARG A 739 25.10 -41.12 5.05
CA ARG A 739 26.52 -41.51 5.20
C ARG A 739 27.39 -40.33 5.63
N GLN A 740 27.00 -39.11 5.26
CA GLN A 740 27.69 -37.87 5.62
C GLN A 740 27.21 -37.33 6.97
N MET A 741 26.08 -37.82 7.48
CA MET A 741 25.43 -37.38 8.72
C MET A 741 25.20 -38.55 9.70
N PRO A 742 26.27 -39.22 10.18
CA PRO A 742 26.14 -40.46 10.96
C PRO A 742 25.33 -40.34 12.26
N HIS A 743 25.18 -39.14 12.84
CA HIS A 743 24.33 -38.96 14.03
C HIS A 743 22.83 -39.17 13.73
N LEU A 744 22.39 -38.87 12.51
CA LEU A 744 20.98 -39.02 12.11
C LEU A 744 20.63 -40.46 11.72
N ARG A 745 21.63 -41.32 11.47
CA ARG A 745 21.39 -42.72 11.11
C ARG A 745 20.69 -43.53 12.19
N GLY A 746 20.78 -43.10 13.46
CA GLY A 746 20.15 -43.81 14.58
C GLY A 746 18.62 -43.88 14.47
N SER A 747 18.00 -43.00 13.69
CA SER A 747 16.55 -42.90 13.51
C SER A 747 16.02 -43.79 12.38
N PHE A 748 16.89 -44.48 11.64
CA PHE A 748 16.51 -45.27 10.47
C PHE A 748 16.98 -46.72 10.54
N GLU A 749 16.41 -47.57 9.68
CA GLU A 749 16.91 -48.94 9.45
C GLU A 749 18.36 -48.91 8.92
N ASP A 750 19.16 -49.91 9.29
CA ASP A 750 20.59 -49.98 8.94
C ASP A 750 20.88 -49.92 7.42
N ASP A 751 19.91 -50.29 6.58
CA ASP A 751 20.02 -50.30 5.12
C ASP A 751 19.58 -48.99 4.45
N VAL A 752 19.03 -48.03 5.20
CA VAL A 752 18.65 -46.70 4.72
C VAL A 752 19.90 -45.80 4.66
N VAL A 753 20.16 -45.25 3.48
CA VAL A 753 21.34 -44.43 3.19
C VAL A 753 21.01 -43.00 2.80
N GLY A 754 19.74 -42.71 2.49
CA GLY A 754 19.27 -41.34 2.26
C GLY A 754 17.80 -41.15 2.59
N VAL A 755 17.40 -39.89 2.70
CA VAL A 755 16.01 -39.43 2.89
C VAL A 755 15.75 -38.34 1.87
N ALA A 756 14.74 -38.52 1.03
CA ALA A 756 14.31 -37.55 0.03
C ALA A 756 12.97 -36.94 0.43
N VAL A 757 12.84 -35.62 0.22
CA VAL A 757 11.64 -34.84 0.51
C VAL A 757 11.00 -34.43 -0.81
N PHE A 758 9.70 -34.61 -0.89
CA PHE A 758 8.87 -34.20 -2.02
C PHE A 758 7.74 -33.29 -1.53
N VAL A 759 7.34 -32.33 -2.35
CA VAL A 759 6.18 -31.45 -2.14
C VAL A 759 5.27 -31.51 -3.36
N SER A 760 3.97 -31.27 -3.21
CA SER A 760 3.02 -31.25 -4.33
C SER A 760 3.50 -30.35 -5.49
N SER A 761 3.92 -29.12 -5.17
CA SER A 761 4.46 -28.12 -6.09
C SER A 761 5.39 -27.17 -5.33
N ARG A 762 6.63 -26.95 -5.79
CA ARG A 762 7.55 -26.02 -5.13
C ARG A 762 7.08 -24.57 -5.18
N ARG A 763 6.12 -24.23 -6.05
CA ARG A 763 5.60 -22.86 -6.16
C ARG A 763 4.30 -22.66 -5.39
N ASP A 764 3.53 -23.73 -5.29
CA ASP A 764 2.13 -23.70 -4.87
C ASP A 764 1.84 -25.00 -4.10
N ASN A 765 2.26 -25.03 -2.84
CA ASN A 765 2.01 -26.15 -1.93
C ASN A 765 1.42 -25.61 -0.63
N GLU A 766 0.60 -26.43 -0.01
CA GLU A 766 -0.02 -26.15 1.28
C GLU A 766 0.68 -26.92 2.42
N ALA A 767 1.99 -27.16 2.31
CA ALA A 767 2.79 -27.90 3.30
C ALA A 767 3.02 -27.13 4.62
N TYR A 768 2.04 -26.38 5.11
CA TYR A 768 2.10 -25.63 6.37
C TYR A 768 1.67 -26.44 7.59
N GLU A 769 1.12 -27.65 7.41
CA GLU A 769 0.78 -28.57 8.51
C GLU A 769 1.62 -29.85 8.46
N PRO A 770 2.05 -30.40 9.62
CA PRO A 770 2.67 -31.71 9.66
C PRO A 770 1.71 -32.81 9.21
N HIS A 771 2.22 -33.78 8.45
CA HIS A 771 1.50 -35.00 8.03
C HIS A 771 0.32 -34.76 7.07
N ASN A 772 0.23 -33.61 6.42
CA ASN A 772 -0.68 -33.45 5.30
C ASN A 772 -0.19 -34.18 4.04
N ASP A 773 -1.04 -34.25 3.01
CA ASP A 773 -0.76 -34.92 1.75
C ASP A 773 0.07 -34.09 0.76
N GLU A 774 0.36 -32.83 1.12
CA GLU A 774 1.21 -31.90 0.37
C GLU A 774 2.70 -32.27 0.42
N VAL A 775 3.11 -33.14 1.36
CA VAL A 775 4.50 -33.57 1.56
C VAL A 775 4.65 -35.08 1.59
N ALA A 776 5.73 -35.57 0.98
CA ALA A 776 6.13 -36.97 1.10
C ALA A 776 7.61 -37.16 1.45
N ILE A 777 7.87 -38.00 2.45
CA ILE A 777 9.21 -38.40 2.87
C ILE A 777 9.52 -39.82 2.35
N VAL A 778 10.54 -39.94 1.50
CA VAL A 778 10.94 -41.23 0.90
C VAL A 778 12.32 -41.66 1.39
N ARG A 779 12.36 -42.84 2.01
CA ARG A 779 13.60 -43.48 2.48
C ARG A 779 14.31 -44.22 1.35
N ILE A 780 15.58 -43.94 1.14
CA ILE A 780 16.41 -44.53 0.07
C ILE A 780 17.31 -45.59 0.69
N LYS A 781 17.16 -46.84 0.27
CA LYS A 781 18.02 -47.96 0.69
C LYS A 781 19.25 -48.06 -0.21
N GLU A 782 20.31 -48.70 0.28
CA GLU A 782 21.53 -48.91 -0.51
C GLU A 782 21.26 -49.65 -1.84
N SER A 783 20.31 -50.61 -1.83
CA SER A 783 19.88 -51.31 -3.05
C SER A 783 19.15 -50.42 -4.05
N ASP A 784 18.51 -49.35 -3.58
CA ASP A 784 17.72 -48.47 -4.44
C ASP A 784 18.61 -47.61 -5.33
N LEU A 785 19.87 -47.39 -4.93
CA LEU A 785 20.85 -46.63 -5.72
C LEU A 785 21.11 -47.24 -7.11
N GLU A 786 20.79 -48.52 -7.32
CA GLU A 786 20.86 -49.20 -8.62
C GLU A 786 19.82 -48.66 -9.62
N LEU A 787 18.76 -47.99 -9.16
CA LEU A 787 17.72 -47.39 -10.01
C LEU A 787 18.22 -46.13 -10.74
N GLY A 788 19.29 -45.49 -10.25
CA GLY A 788 19.85 -44.28 -10.85
C GLY A 788 18.97 -43.04 -10.63
N GLU A 789 19.09 -42.08 -11.55
CA GLU A 789 18.37 -40.81 -11.53
C GLU A 789 17.00 -40.94 -12.22
N HIS A 790 15.99 -40.33 -11.62
CA HIS A 790 14.65 -40.27 -12.18
C HIS A 790 14.01 -38.93 -11.86
N ASP A 791 13.29 -38.38 -12.85
CA ASP A 791 12.30 -37.32 -12.69
C ASP A 791 11.19 -37.60 -13.73
N PRO A 792 9.94 -37.78 -13.31
CA PRO A 792 8.82 -38.01 -14.23
C PRO A 792 8.54 -36.81 -15.16
N ARG A 793 9.05 -35.61 -14.86
CA ARG A 793 8.79 -34.38 -15.62
C ARG A 793 9.86 -34.05 -16.66
N GLY A 794 11.02 -34.71 -16.58
CA GLY A 794 12.10 -34.61 -17.55
C GLY A 794 12.98 -33.37 -17.40
N GLU A 795 12.93 -32.71 -16.23
CA GLU A 795 13.81 -31.63 -15.85
C GLU A 795 15.12 -32.21 -15.29
N ASN A 796 16.25 -31.62 -15.65
CA ASN A 796 17.58 -32.15 -15.28
C ASN A 796 18.43 -31.12 -14.53
N SER A 797 17.81 -30.38 -13.60
CA SER A 797 18.56 -29.46 -12.73
C SER A 797 18.71 -30.06 -11.34
N CYS A 798 19.95 -30.35 -10.94
CA CYS A 798 20.25 -30.71 -9.57
C CYS A 798 21.62 -30.16 -9.16
N ILE A 799 21.75 -29.83 -7.88
CA ILE A 799 22.98 -29.31 -7.28
C ILE A 799 23.39 -30.24 -6.14
N ALA A 800 24.65 -30.64 -6.09
CA ALA A 800 25.18 -31.46 -5.01
C ALA A 800 25.15 -30.69 -3.68
N LEU A 801 25.07 -31.42 -2.58
CA LEU A 801 25.21 -30.83 -1.24
C LEU A 801 26.60 -31.06 -0.66
N ARG A 802 27.09 -30.04 0.04
CA ARG A 802 28.26 -30.10 0.92
C ARG A 802 27.80 -30.09 2.37
N VAL A 803 28.33 -31.02 3.15
CA VAL A 803 27.93 -31.23 4.53
C VAL A 803 29.14 -31.08 5.44
N THR A 804 29.05 -30.19 6.44
CA THR A 804 30.14 -29.98 7.41
C THR A 804 29.64 -30.08 8.85
N GLY A 805 30.19 -31.04 9.61
CA GLY A 805 29.84 -31.23 11.01
C GLY A 805 30.43 -30.15 11.93
N VAL A 806 29.62 -29.59 12.83
CA VAL A 806 30.00 -28.60 13.84
C VAL A 806 29.40 -29.00 15.19
N ASP A 807 30.20 -28.95 16.25
CA ASP A 807 29.71 -29.18 17.62
C ASP A 807 29.28 -27.83 18.22
N VAL A 808 28.05 -27.78 18.74
CA VAL A 808 27.47 -26.58 19.37
C VAL A 808 26.85 -26.95 20.72
N PRO A 809 26.81 -26.05 21.72
CA PRO A 809 26.11 -26.33 22.98
C PRO A 809 24.65 -26.74 22.73
N ALA A 810 24.22 -27.87 23.30
CA ALA A 810 22.87 -28.39 23.14
C ALA A 810 21.81 -27.40 23.67
N ALA A 811 22.16 -26.60 24.69
CA ALA A 811 21.32 -25.54 25.23
C ALA A 811 20.98 -24.44 24.19
N THR A 812 21.70 -24.34 23.06
CA THR A 812 21.37 -23.35 22.01
C THR A 812 19.97 -23.56 21.44
N PHE A 813 19.46 -24.80 21.50
CA PHE A 813 18.13 -25.16 21.03
C PHE A 813 17.05 -25.06 22.12
N GLY A 814 17.43 -24.83 23.39
CA GLY A 814 16.51 -24.75 24.51
C GLY A 814 16.49 -23.36 25.17
N GLY A 815 15.33 -22.72 25.22
CA GLY A 815 15.12 -21.46 25.97
C GLY A 815 15.76 -20.19 25.38
N ARG A 816 15.54 -19.06 26.06
CA ARG A 816 16.02 -17.71 25.71
C ARG A 816 17.25 -17.29 26.56
N ASP A 817 18.31 -18.10 26.58
CA ASP A 817 19.58 -17.68 27.21
C ASP A 817 20.28 -16.64 26.32
N GLU A 818 20.30 -15.39 26.77
CA GLU A 818 20.93 -14.25 26.07
C GLU A 818 22.41 -14.49 25.75
N SER A 819 23.13 -15.29 26.54
CA SER A 819 24.53 -15.62 26.25
C SER A 819 24.69 -16.52 25.00
N LEU A 820 23.63 -17.25 24.63
CA LEU A 820 23.58 -18.11 23.45
C LEU A 820 22.95 -17.41 22.25
N ALA A 821 22.31 -16.25 22.42
CA ALA A 821 21.62 -15.53 21.35
C ALA A 821 22.48 -15.28 20.09
N PRO A 822 23.78 -14.91 20.19
CA PRO A 822 24.62 -14.75 19.00
C PRO A 822 24.84 -16.05 18.23
N LEU A 823 24.96 -17.18 18.92
CA LEU A 823 25.12 -18.50 18.30
C LEU A 823 23.79 -18.98 17.73
N ARG A 824 22.68 -18.87 18.48
CA ARG A 824 21.33 -19.21 18.01
C ARG A 824 20.99 -18.45 16.73
N ARG A 825 21.21 -17.13 16.70
CA ARG A 825 21.03 -16.30 15.50
C ARG A 825 21.93 -16.76 14.34
N ALA A 826 23.16 -17.15 14.60
CA ALA A 826 24.07 -17.65 13.56
C ALA A 826 23.64 -19.02 13.01
N ILE A 827 23.02 -19.88 13.82
CA ILE A 827 22.45 -21.16 13.39
C ILE A 827 21.15 -20.94 12.59
N TYR A 828 20.31 -20.01 13.03
CA TYR A 828 19.06 -19.65 12.35
C TYR A 828 19.29 -19.03 10.97
N GLN A 829 20.38 -18.26 10.80
CA GLN A 829 20.78 -17.65 9.52
C GLN A 829 21.44 -18.62 8.53
N LEU A 830 21.45 -19.93 8.79
CA LEU A 830 21.98 -20.92 7.86
C LEU A 830 20.90 -21.27 6.85
N GLY A 831 21.23 -21.32 5.56
CA GLY A 831 20.30 -21.80 4.54
C GLY A 831 19.83 -23.25 4.77
N GLY A 832 20.64 -24.06 5.46
CA GLY A 832 20.14 -25.29 6.06
C GLY A 832 21.09 -25.94 7.06
N ARG A 833 20.51 -26.66 8.01
CA ARG A 833 21.22 -27.45 9.02
C ARG A 833 20.52 -28.76 9.31
N ALA A 834 21.30 -29.80 9.52
CA ALA A 834 20.83 -31.10 9.96
C ALA A 834 21.29 -31.42 11.40
N GLY A 835 20.42 -32.07 12.19
CA GLY A 835 20.63 -32.40 13.61
C GLY A 835 20.43 -31.23 14.57
N GLY A 836 20.51 -31.53 15.88
CA GLY A 836 20.11 -30.62 16.94
C GLY A 836 18.63 -30.78 17.28
N SER A 837 17.95 -29.67 17.59
CA SER A 837 16.48 -29.60 17.73
C SER A 837 15.97 -28.42 16.88
N PRO A 838 14.68 -28.32 16.54
CA PRO A 838 14.16 -27.22 15.73
C PRO A 838 14.37 -25.85 16.41
N LEU A 839 14.58 -24.81 15.60
CA LEU A 839 14.47 -23.43 16.02
C LEU A 839 13.19 -22.89 15.38
N TRP A 840 12.09 -23.02 16.12
CA TRP A 840 10.75 -22.63 15.68
C TRP A 840 10.69 -21.13 15.34
N LEU A 841 10.02 -20.84 14.24
CA LEU A 841 9.67 -19.49 13.82
C LEU A 841 8.42 -19.04 14.58
N GLN A 842 7.42 -19.92 14.65
CA GLN A 842 6.20 -19.77 15.42
C GLN A 842 6.23 -20.70 16.64
N GLU A 843 5.24 -21.57 16.80
CA GLU A 843 5.12 -22.54 17.89
C GLU A 843 5.63 -23.93 17.50
N ASP A 844 5.68 -24.84 18.49
CA ASP A 844 6.08 -26.23 18.29
C ASP A 844 4.87 -27.05 17.81
N GLU A 845 4.95 -27.56 16.58
CA GLU A 845 3.83 -28.25 15.91
C GLU A 845 4.02 -29.77 15.80
N ASP A 846 5.19 -30.31 16.11
CA ASP A 846 5.43 -31.77 16.09
C ASP A 846 6.45 -32.21 17.16
N PRO A 847 6.02 -32.32 18.44
CA PRO A 847 6.90 -32.78 19.51
C PRO A 847 7.16 -34.29 19.49
N GLY A 848 6.53 -35.04 18.56
CA GLY A 848 6.52 -36.51 18.54
C GLY A 848 7.61 -37.15 17.70
N SER A 849 8.03 -36.49 16.62
CA SER A 849 8.94 -37.04 15.62
C SER A 849 10.39 -36.58 15.83
N GLU A 850 11.34 -37.40 15.37
CA GLU A 850 12.76 -37.05 15.44
C GLU A 850 13.10 -35.99 14.40
N PHE A 851 13.54 -34.82 14.86
CA PHE A 851 13.98 -33.73 14.01
C PHE A 851 15.25 -34.10 13.22
N LEU A 852 15.19 -33.95 11.89
CA LEU A 852 16.33 -34.20 11.00
C LEU A 852 17.00 -32.91 10.57
N MET A 853 16.25 -31.93 10.08
CA MET A 853 16.79 -30.75 9.40
C MET A 853 15.85 -29.55 9.43
N GLN A 854 16.43 -28.36 9.38
CA GLN A 854 15.75 -27.09 9.16
C GLN A 854 16.43 -26.38 7.98
N LEU A 855 15.66 -25.77 7.07
CA LEU A 855 16.18 -25.09 5.88
C LEU A 855 15.29 -23.93 5.43
N ASP A 856 15.82 -23.06 4.56
CA ASP A 856 15.11 -21.94 3.94
C ASP A 856 15.29 -21.91 2.40
N GLU A 857 14.68 -20.93 1.75
CA GLU A 857 14.70 -20.70 0.30
C GLU A 857 16.11 -20.40 -0.27
N SER A 858 17.08 -20.05 0.59
CA SER A 858 18.47 -19.86 0.14
C SER A 858 19.16 -21.19 -0.17
N LEU A 859 18.74 -22.30 0.44
CA LEU A 859 19.27 -23.64 0.16
C LEU A 859 18.48 -24.38 -0.93
N VAL A 860 17.18 -24.16 -1.06
CA VAL A 860 16.28 -24.89 -1.99
C VAL A 860 15.37 -23.91 -2.73
N ASP A 861 15.02 -24.22 -3.98
CA ASP A 861 14.11 -23.39 -4.79
C ASP A 861 12.66 -23.83 -4.54
N ILE A 862 12.07 -23.36 -3.44
CA ILE A 862 10.71 -23.64 -2.99
C ILE A 862 10.12 -22.37 -2.38
N ASN A 863 8.84 -22.13 -2.60
CA ASN A 863 8.05 -21.08 -1.98
C ASN A 863 7.66 -21.52 -0.57
N LEU A 864 8.14 -20.81 0.45
CA LEU A 864 7.82 -21.03 1.86
C LEU A 864 7.02 -19.85 2.45
N GLY A 865 6.33 -19.06 1.61
CA GLY A 865 5.61 -17.86 2.04
C GLY A 865 6.54 -16.67 2.31
N ASP A 866 6.18 -15.77 3.23
CA ASP A 866 7.04 -14.64 3.57
C ASP A 866 8.19 -15.08 4.46
N SER A 867 9.36 -15.31 3.85
CA SER A 867 10.61 -15.62 4.55
C SER A 867 10.54 -16.88 5.44
N GLY A 868 9.84 -17.91 4.96
CA GLY A 868 9.57 -19.11 5.75
C GLY A 868 10.72 -20.10 5.90
N ILE A 869 10.47 -21.09 6.76
CA ILE A 869 11.42 -22.14 7.15
C ILE A 869 10.73 -23.49 7.06
N LEU A 870 11.35 -24.43 6.34
CA LEU A 870 10.92 -25.83 6.28
C LEU A 870 11.61 -26.63 7.39
N TYR A 871 10.81 -27.35 8.16
CA TYR A 871 11.22 -28.31 9.18
C TYR A 871 11.03 -29.72 8.66
N LEU A 872 12.08 -30.54 8.73
CA LEU A 872 12.09 -31.92 8.27
C LEU A 872 12.28 -32.88 9.46
N PHE A 873 11.36 -33.83 9.58
CA PHE A 873 11.33 -34.89 10.58
C PHE A 873 11.45 -36.26 9.90
N GLU A 874 11.47 -37.35 10.68
CA GLU A 874 11.70 -38.72 10.17
C GLU A 874 10.59 -39.27 9.26
N ASP A 875 9.39 -38.70 9.36
CA ASP A 875 8.18 -39.15 8.68
C ASP A 875 7.32 -38.01 8.09
N THR A 876 7.65 -36.74 8.36
CA THR A 876 6.96 -35.56 7.82
C THR A 876 7.93 -34.41 7.52
N ALA A 877 7.47 -33.43 6.73
CA ALA A 877 8.04 -32.09 6.72
C ALA A 877 6.91 -31.08 6.54
N PHE A 878 7.12 -29.87 7.05
CA PHE A 878 6.19 -28.76 6.93
C PHE A 878 6.95 -27.44 7.10
N TRP A 879 6.36 -26.32 6.70
CA TRP A 879 6.98 -25.01 6.82
C TRP A 879 6.14 -24.04 7.64
N GLN A 880 6.83 -23.07 8.25
CA GLN A 880 6.23 -21.90 8.91
C GLN A 880 6.70 -20.64 8.18
N CYS A 881 5.85 -19.62 8.09
CA CYS A 881 6.20 -18.29 7.57
C CYS A 881 5.96 -17.18 8.61
N HIS A 882 6.47 -15.98 8.31
CA HIS A 882 6.44 -14.83 9.22
C HIS A 882 5.08 -14.15 9.32
#